data_AF-A0A9Q0IDA1-F1
#
_entry.id   AF-A0A9Q0IDA1-F1
#
_cell.length_a   1.000
_cell.length_b   1.000
_cell.length_c   1.000
_cell.angle_alpha   90.00
_cell.angle_beta   90.00
_cell.angle_gamma   90.00
#
_symmetry.space_group_name_H-M   'P 1'
#
loop_
_entity.id
_entity.type
_entity.pdbx_description
1 polymer ?
#
loop_
_entity_poly.entity_id
_entity_poly.type
_entity_poly.pdbx_seq_one_letter_code
_entity_poly.pdbx_strand_id
1 'polypeptide(L)'
;MTVADFVSLQIEYDCTSQVNFYKELSALQQSIGKTPLIIYKMTVLGCSLDQFQPLGNVLKVLKENDLNIVGFDMGTHSEKGALHYDKLINTLIESGIQPVVTLHHWDLPQALQDCGGWTNSSIVEAFREYADFCFSRFGDRVKGWNTFSSPWVVSHAGYGTGEHPPGIQDYVVASYQATHNMLKAHAEAWHVYNDKHRKTQRGKVPVYITGNGMPTEYSGDTLNDTSRINYIKSYINEALKAILVDGVDIQRFTVQSLMDGFEGPQGFSERFGLHHVNFDLPDRPRTPKQRLLIWIKEEYGDPEIYITDNGVATDPSRTTTDDTDRIFYYKTYIDEVLKAHNLDGVKVTKDNGFPLPEDERPLYGHFPKDFIWSTATASYQIEGGWRADGKGLSIWDKFSHTPLRVSNDDTGDIACDSYHKVEEDVAMLKELRVTHYRFSIAWSRVLPDGTNARVNQAGLDYYHRLVDALLAANIQPHITLYHWDLPQALQDVGGWENNTIVDRFREYADVIFSHLGPKVKYWITINEPYNIAMVGHGYGAAAPGISFRPGTLPYLVGHNLIKAHAEAWHLYHHKYRAAQGGLISITINSDWAEPRNPDKQEDIEAARRVVQFYIGWFAHPIFNGDYSNVMKTIIRDRSSAAGLTKSRLPEFTPEEIKRTKGTHDYFGFNHYTTVLAFPVDYGNLQHYDADRGAGTIADRAWLDSGSTWLKVSPFGFRRILNFIKQEYGNPPIIITENGVSERGPVDLNDVHRSHYYEKYINQVLKARLLDGVDIRGYTAWSLMDNLEWATGFSERFGLFYVNHSDPNLSRVARSSAAFYSSIISCNGFPDPASGPHACFNPQPEATSTPTGPPHPDSMVSFLGMDLSPREAEVGLYLTLSLLGLAVLGAGVSVSLWLTKATKTKASENIVELIM
;
A
#
# COMPACT_ATOMS: atom_id res chain seq x y z
N MET A 1 -32.61 -9.09 83.95
CA MET A 1 -31.84 -9.89 82.97
C MET A 1 -31.28 -8.91 81.96
N THR A 2 -29.99 -8.98 81.64
CA THR A 2 -29.43 -8.27 80.48
C THR A 2 -29.92 -8.95 79.21
N VAL A 3 -30.51 -8.17 78.30
CA VAL A 3 -30.77 -8.63 76.93
C VAL A 3 -29.45 -8.54 76.17
N ALA A 4 -29.12 -9.56 75.38
CA ALA A 4 -27.99 -9.51 74.46
C ALA A 4 -28.51 -9.18 73.07
N ASP A 5 -27.94 -8.16 72.42
CA ASP A 5 -28.42 -7.68 71.12
C ASP A 5 -28.15 -8.68 69.97
N PHE A 6 -27.12 -9.52 70.13
CA PHE A 6 -26.80 -10.64 69.26
C PHE A 6 -25.98 -11.70 70.01
N VAL A 7 -25.90 -12.90 69.45
CA VAL A 7 -24.97 -13.98 69.86
C VAL A 7 -23.91 -14.14 68.78
N SER A 8 -22.64 -14.08 69.19
CA SER A 8 -21.49 -14.21 68.29
C SER A 8 -20.95 -15.64 68.28
N LEU A 9 -20.77 -16.22 67.10
CA LEU A 9 -20.39 -17.62 66.89
C LEU A 9 -19.01 -17.74 66.24
N GLN A 10 -18.13 -18.52 66.88
CA GLN A 10 -17.03 -19.20 66.20
C GLN A 10 -17.48 -20.62 65.90
N ILE A 11 -17.35 -21.07 64.65
CA ILE A 11 -17.76 -22.39 64.20
C ILE A 11 -16.53 -23.19 63.74
N GLU A 12 -16.51 -24.49 64.01
CA GLU A 12 -15.62 -25.44 63.33
C GLU A 12 -16.47 -26.32 62.41
N TYR A 13 -16.12 -26.32 61.11
CA TYR A 13 -16.90 -26.93 60.05
C TYR A 13 -16.08 -28.05 59.39
N ASP A 14 -16.47 -29.30 59.62
CA ASP A 14 -15.84 -30.48 59.03
C ASP A 14 -16.65 -30.99 57.83
N CYS A 15 -16.06 -30.93 56.63
CA CYS A 15 -16.70 -31.43 55.41
C CYS A 15 -16.95 -32.95 55.39
N THR A 16 -16.33 -33.73 56.29
CA THR A 16 -16.58 -35.17 56.43
C THR A 16 -17.79 -35.49 57.30
N SER A 17 -18.34 -34.49 58.00
CA SER A 17 -19.55 -34.64 58.83
C SER A 17 -20.80 -34.85 57.98
N GLN A 18 -21.61 -35.86 58.33
CA GLN A 18 -22.93 -36.07 57.73
C GLN A 18 -24.05 -35.26 58.42
N VAL A 19 -23.71 -34.38 59.36
CA VAL A 19 -24.67 -33.53 60.07
C VAL A 19 -25.09 -32.35 59.18
N ASN A 20 -26.41 -32.11 59.08
CA ASN A 20 -26.94 -31.02 58.26
C ASN A 20 -26.76 -29.67 58.98
N PHE A 21 -25.86 -28.83 58.44
CA PHE A 21 -25.49 -27.52 58.98
C PHE A 21 -26.67 -26.57 59.25
N TYR A 22 -27.70 -26.57 58.39
CA TYR A 22 -28.92 -25.76 58.61
C TYR A 22 -29.68 -26.20 59.87
N LYS A 23 -29.75 -27.51 60.12
CA LYS A 23 -30.46 -28.06 61.29
C LYS A 23 -29.77 -27.71 62.61
N GLU A 24 -28.45 -27.73 62.65
CA GLU A 24 -27.69 -27.30 63.84
C GLU A 24 -27.89 -25.82 64.13
N LEU A 25 -27.79 -24.96 63.10
CA LEU A 25 -28.07 -23.53 63.24
C LEU A 25 -29.54 -23.26 63.64
N SER A 26 -30.49 -24.03 63.13
CA SER A 26 -31.90 -23.96 63.55
C SER A 26 -32.11 -24.37 65.00
N ALA A 27 -31.50 -25.47 65.45
CA ALA A 27 -31.59 -25.93 66.83
C ALA A 27 -30.98 -24.89 67.80
N LEU A 28 -29.82 -24.33 67.44
CA LEU A 28 -29.19 -23.24 68.17
C LEU A 28 -30.08 -22.00 68.21
N GLN A 29 -30.60 -21.55 67.06
CA GLN A 29 -31.46 -20.37 66.94
C GLN A 29 -32.76 -20.48 67.77
N GLN A 30 -33.33 -21.69 67.85
CA GLN A 30 -34.47 -21.98 68.71
C GLN A 30 -34.10 -21.93 70.19
N SER A 31 -32.95 -22.49 70.59
CA SER A 31 -32.48 -22.49 71.99
C SER A 31 -32.22 -21.08 72.55
N ILE A 32 -31.83 -20.13 71.68
CA ILE A 32 -31.56 -18.71 72.04
C ILE A 32 -32.74 -17.76 71.79
N GLY A 33 -33.94 -18.29 71.53
CA GLY A 33 -35.17 -17.49 71.50
C GLY A 33 -35.24 -16.42 70.41
N LYS A 34 -34.72 -16.70 69.20
CA LYS A 34 -34.61 -15.76 68.06
C LYS A 34 -33.67 -14.55 68.22
N THR A 35 -32.82 -14.52 69.26
CA THR A 35 -31.72 -13.53 69.35
C THR A 35 -30.86 -13.58 68.06
N PRO A 36 -30.48 -12.44 67.45
CA PRO A 36 -29.69 -12.42 66.22
C PRO A 36 -28.37 -13.19 66.33
N LEU A 37 -27.95 -13.84 65.24
CA LEU A 37 -26.67 -14.54 65.11
C LEU A 37 -25.69 -13.73 64.26
N ILE A 38 -24.43 -13.65 64.71
CA ILE A 38 -23.29 -13.23 63.89
C ILE A 38 -22.25 -14.36 63.91
N ILE A 39 -21.91 -14.92 62.76
CA ILE A 39 -20.76 -15.84 62.68
C ILE A 39 -19.55 -14.97 62.32
N TYR A 40 -18.63 -14.81 63.29
CA TYR A 40 -17.46 -13.93 63.14
C TYR A 40 -16.19 -14.68 62.74
N LYS A 41 -16.23 -16.03 62.78
CA LYS A 41 -15.13 -16.90 62.40
C LYS A 41 -15.64 -18.31 62.10
N MET A 42 -15.19 -18.89 61.00
CA MET A 42 -15.36 -20.32 60.72
C MET A 42 -14.01 -20.98 60.42
N THR A 43 -13.61 -21.95 61.24
CA THR A 43 -12.47 -22.83 60.97
C THR A 43 -12.97 -24.00 60.12
N VAL A 44 -12.26 -24.35 59.04
CA VAL A 44 -12.70 -25.39 58.09
C VAL A 44 -11.75 -26.59 58.14
N LEU A 45 -12.31 -27.79 58.25
CA LEU A 45 -11.61 -29.06 58.43
C LEU A 45 -12.09 -30.11 57.40
N GLY A 46 -11.25 -31.08 57.07
CA GLY A 46 -11.63 -32.27 56.28
C GLY A 46 -11.99 -32.08 54.80
N CYS A 47 -12.10 -30.84 54.31
CA CYS A 47 -12.55 -30.54 52.94
C CYS A 47 -11.52 -30.89 51.86
N SER A 48 -12.02 -31.25 50.67
CA SER A 48 -11.22 -31.46 49.46
C SER A 48 -10.90 -30.13 48.76
N LEU A 49 -10.49 -30.17 47.48
CA LEU A 49 -10.09 -28.99 46.71
C LEU A 49 -11.21 -27.97 46.44
N ASP A 50 -12.49 -28.35 46.62
CA ASP A 50 -13.64 -27.44 46.53
C ASP A 50 -13.78 -26.52 47.75
N GLN A 51 -12.84 -25.56 47.85
CA GLN A 51 -12.69 -24.61 48.97
C GLN A 51 -13.95 -23.74 49.25
N PHE A 52 -14.92 -23.72 48.32
CA PHE A 52 -16.15 -22.93 48.41
C PHE A 52 -17.37 -23.70 48.97
N GLN A 53 -17.27 -25.02 49.18
CA GLN A 53 -18.40 -25.82 49.69
C GLN A 53 -18.99 -25.28 51.02
N PRO A 54 -18.20 -24.82 52.01
CA PRO A 54 -18.73 -24.22 53.23
C PRO A 54 -19.47 -22.89 52.97
N LEU A 55 -18.96 -22.06 52.04
CA LEU A 55 -19.60 -20.80 51.66
C LEU A 55 -20.93 -21.04 50.93
N GLY A 56 -21.00 -22.01 50.02
CA GLY A 56 -22.26 -22.41 49.37
C GLY A 56 -23.31 -22.91 50.36
N ASN A 57 -22.89 -23.66 51.37
CA ASN A 57 -23.77 -24.10 52.45
C ASN A 57 -24.26 -22.93 53.33
N VAL A 58 -23.41 -21.94 53.65
CA VAL A 58 -23.83 -20.72 54.36
C VAL A 58 -24.79 -19.87 53.52
N LEU A 59 -24.49 -19.65 52.24
CA LEU A 59 -25.37 -18.90 51.33
C LEU A 59 -26.74 -19.57 51.16
N LYS A 60 -26.78 -20.91 51.19
CA LYS A 60 -28.05 -21.67 51.22
C LYS A 60 -28.81 -21.46 52.53
N VAL A 61 -28.12 -21.54 53.68
CA VAL A 61 -28.70 -21.26 55.00
C VAL A 61 -29.29 -19.83 55.07
N LEU A 62 -28.61 -18.84 54.51
CA LEU A 62 -29.08 -17.44 54.43
C LEU A 62 -30.28 -17.24 53.46
N LYS A 63 -30.56 -18.23 52.60
CA LYS A 63 -31.66 -18.21 51.63
C LYS A 63 -32.92 -18.95 52.14
N GLU A 64 -32.78 -19.70 53.24
CA GLU A 64 -33.86 -20.39 53.94
C GLU A 64 -34.33 -19.52 55.12
N ASN A 65 -35.40 -18.72 54.89
CA ASN A 65 -35.82 -17.52 55.65
C ASN A 65 -36.17 -17.69 57.16
N ASP A 66 -35.96 -18.85 57.79
CA ASP A 66 -36.36 -19.12 59.18
C ASP A 66 -35.29 -18.73 60.23
N LEU A 67 -34.11 -18.29 59.80
CA LEU A 67 -32.95 -17.97 60.66
C LEU A 67 -32.66 -16.46 60.73
N ASN A 68 -32.30 -15.97 61.92
CA ASN A 68 -32.04 -14.55 62.19
C ASN A 68 -30.53 -14.25 62.20
N ILE A 69 -29.85 -14.49 61.08
CA ILE A 69 -28.41 -14.22 60.94
C ILE A 69 -28.24 -12.79 60.41
N VAL A 70 -27.52 -11.94 61.17
CA VAL A 70 -27.34 -10.50 60.86
C VAL A 70 -25.90 -10.14 60.46
N GLY A 71 -24.99 -11.11 60.39
CA GLY A 71 -23.63 -10.91 59.91
C GLY A 71 -22.85 -12.22 59.69
N PHE A 72 -21.99 -12.23 58.68
CA PHE A 72 -21.11 -13.35 58.34
C PHE A 72 -19.73 -12.80 57.95
N ASP A 73 -18.74 -12.88 58.84
CA ASP A 73 -17.39 -12.38 58.61
C ASP A 73 -16.44 -13.55 58.24
N MET A 74 -15.97 -13.54 57.00
CA MET A 74 -15.03 -14.53 56.46
C MET A 74 -13.64 -13.93 56.31
N GLY A 75 -12.92 -13.81 57.42
CA GLY A 75 -11.47 -13.55 57.45
C GLY A 75 -10.59 -14.68 56.87
N THR A 76 -11.09 -15.41 55.87
CA THR A 76 -10.48 -16.59 55.23
C THR A 76 -10.24 -16.35 53.73
N HIS A 77 -9.65 -15.20 53.40
CA HIS A 77 -9.01 -15.01 52.09
C HIS A 77 -8.04 -16.15 51.80
N SER A 78 -7.96 -16.59 50.54
CA SER A 78 -6.92 -17.55 50.13
C SER A 78 -5.58 -16.84 50.07
N GLU A 79 -4.90 -16.73 51.22
CA GLU A 79 -3.59 -16.07 51.34
C GLU A 79 -2.54 -16.73 50.42
N LYS A 80 -2.69 -18.02 50.10
CA LYS A 80 -1.89 -18.71 49.06
C LYS A 80 -2.09 -18.10 47.66
N GLY A 81 -3.31 -17.70 47.32
CA GLY A 81 -3.63 -16.99 46.08
C GLY A 81 -3.14 -15.54 46.10
N ALA A 82 -3.30 -14.82 47.22
CA ALA A 82 -2.77 -13.47 47.38
C ALA A 82 -1.24 -13.45 47.23
N LEU A 83 -0.53 -14.35 47.93
CA LEU A 83 0.92 -14.51 47.87
C LEU A 83 1.44 -14.92 46.48
N HIS A 84 0.65 -15.63 45.67
CA HIS A 84 1.00 -15.89 44.27
C HIS A 84 1.05 -14.60 43.46
N TYR A 85 0.03 -13.75 43.58
CA TYR A 85 0.00 -12.45 42.90
C TYR A 85 1.02 -11.46 43.47
N ASP A 86 1.27 -11.45 44.78
CA ASP A 86 2.37 -10.68 45.37
C ASP A 86 3.72 -11.08 44.78
N LYS A 87 4.00 -12.39 44.68
CA LYS A 87 5.25 -12.87 44.08
C LYS A 87 5.35 -12.45 42.61
N LEU A 88 4.26 -12.58 41.83
CA LEU A 88 4.24 -12.16 40.43
C LEU A 88 4.49 -10.65 40.27
N ILE A 89 3.77 -9.82 41.03
CA ILE A 89 3.87 -8.36 41.00
C ILE A 89 5.27 -7.90 41.41
N ASN A 90 5.84 -8.49 42.47
CA ASN A 90 7.20 -8.19 42.90
C ASN A 90 8.22 -8.61 41.83
N THR A 91 8.12 -9.83 41.28
CA THR A 91 9.02 -10.32 40.22
C THR A 91 8.98 -9.42 38.98
N LEU A 92 7.80 -8.94 38.59
CA LEU A 92 7.64 -7.99 37.47
C LEU A 92 8.36 -6.67 37.76
N ILE A 93 8.17 -6.09 38.94
CA ILE A 93 8.77 -4.81 39.34
C ILE A 93 10.30 -4.94 39.53
N GLU A 94 10.77 -6.04 40.11
CA GLU A 94 12.19 -6.41 40.19
C GLU A 94 12.83 -6.57 38.80
N SER A 95 12.04 -6.94 37.80
CA SER A 95 12.43 -7.01 36.38
C SER A 95 12.18 -5.70 35.60
N GLY A 96 11.83 -4.61 36.28
CA GLY A 96 11.52 -3.31 35.66
C GLY A 96 10.16 -3.20 34.95
N ILE A 97 9.36 -4.27 34.91
CA ILE A 97 8.08 -4.34 34.19
C ILE A 97 6.96 -3.76 35.07
N GLN A 98 6.32 -2.68 34.60
CA GLN A 98 5.20 -2.07 35.32
C GLN A 98 3.91 -2.92 35.17
N PRO A 99 3.33 -3.45 36.27
CA PRO A 99 2.12 -4.26 36.19
C PRO A 99 0.88 -3.42 35.91
N VAL A 100 0.02 -3.94 35.03
CA VAL A 100 -1.35 -3.48 34.81
C VAL A 100 -2.26 -4.66 35.08
N VAL A 101 -3.19 -4.52 36.03
CA VAL A 101 -4.04 -5.63 36.50
C VAL A 101 -5.48 -5.41 36.04
N THR A 102 -6.08 -6.45 35.46
CA THR A 102 -7.52 -6.51 35.17
C THR A 102 -8.19 -7.32 36.28
N LEU A 103 -9.23 -6.76 36.92
CA LEU A 103 -9.91 -7.38 38.06
C LEU A 103 -10.82 -8.55 37.67
N HIS A 104 -11.49 -8.50 36.51
CA HIS A 104 -12.33 -9.59 36.01
C HIS A 104 -12.11 -9.81 34.51
N HIS A 105 -11.68 -11.02 34.16
CA HIS A 105 -11.41 -11.47 32.79
C HIS A 105 -12.28 -12.69 32.43
N TRP A 106 -13.59 -12.54 32.64
CA TRP A 106 -14.65 -13.52 32.32
C TRP A 106 -14.68 -14.74 33.28
N ASP A 107 -13.99 -14.62 34.41
CA ASP A 107 -13.69 -15.63 35.41
C ASP A 107 -14.56 -15.51 36.69
N LEU A 108 -15.87 -15.29 36.49
CA LEU A 108 -16.84 -15.17 37.58
C LEU A 108 -16.90 -16.46 38.45
N PRO A 109 -16.72 -16.39 39.79
CA PRO A 109 -16.83 -17.55 40.66
C PRO A 109 -18.20 -18.24 40.59
N GLN A 110 -18.23 -19.56 40.40
CA GLN A 110 -19.46 -20.34 40.22
C GLN A 110 -20.50 -20.11 41.33
N ALA A 111 -20.08 -20.02 42.59
CA ALA A 111 -20.99 -19.77 43.72
C ALA A 111 -21.75 -18.43 43.62
N LEU A 112 -21.20 -17.42 42.92
CA LEU A 112 -21.89 -16.17 42.62
C LEU A 112 -22.83 -16.34 41.41
N GLN A 113 -22.44 -17.12 40.40
CA GLN A 113 -23.31 -17.48 39.27
C GLN A 113 -24.53 -18.31 39.71
N ASP A 114 -24.37 -19.24 40.66
CA ASP A 114 -25.46 -19.99 41.30
C ASP A 114 -26.43 -19.09 42.09
N CYS A 115 -25.97 -17.89 42.48
CA CYS A 115 -26.80 -16.84 43.06
C CYS A 115 -27.41 -15.89 42.01
N GLY A 116 -27.24 -16.16 40.71
CA GLY A 116 -27.71 -15.37 39.57
C GLY A 116 -26.61 -14.64 38.80
N GLY A 117 -25.40 -14.55 39.35
CA GLY A 117 -24.25 -13.89 38.71
C GLY A 117 -24.56 -12.45 38.32
N TRP A 118 -24.18 -12.05 37.10
CA TRP A 118 -24.31 -10.66 36.66
C TRP A 118 -25.76 -10.17 36.50
N THR A 119 -26.79 -11.02 36.43
CA THR A 119 -28.18 -10.53 36.41
C THR A 119 -28.70 -10.16 37.81
N ASN A 120 -28.11 -10.67 38.89
CA ASN A 120 -28.46 -10.30 40.26
C ASN A 120 -27.70 -9.05 40.69
N SER A 121 -28.40 -8.04 41.22
CA SER A 121 -27.79 -6.77 41.64
C SER A 121 -26.84 -6.88 42.84
N SER A 122 -26.91 -7.95 43.64
CA SER A 122 -25.95 -8.18 44.74
C SER A 122 -24.51 -8.34 44.27
N ILE A 123 -24.29 -8.70 43.00
CA ILE A 123 -22.94 -8.83 42.40
C ILE A 123 -22.15 -7.51 42.43
N VAL A 124 -22.86 -6.37 42.44
CA VAL A 124 -22.26 -5.03 42.46
C VAL A 124 -21.47 -4.80 43.75
N GLU A 125 -22.04 -5.22 44.89
CA GLU A 125 -21.43 -5.12 46.20
C GLU A 125 -20.27 -6.12 46.34
N ALA A 126 -20.48 -7.39 45.98
CA ALA A 126 -19.43 -8.42 46.01
C ALA A 126 -18.22 -8.06 45.15
N PHE A 127 -18.42 -7.44 43.97
CA PHE A 127 -17.33 -6.94 43.14
C PHE A 127 -16.64 -5.71 43.76
N ARG A 128 -17.37 -4.84 44.45
CA ARG A 128 -16.80 -3.68 45.16
C ARG A 128 -15.88 -4.12 46.28
N GLU A 129 -16.29 -5.08 47.11
CA GLU A 129 -15.48 -5.64 48.19
C GLU A 129 -14.20 -6.32 47.66
N TYR A 130 -14.33 -7.13 46.60
CA TYR A 130 -13.21 -7.75 45.91
C TYR A 130 -12.22 -6.72 45.33
N ALA A 131 -12.73 -5.66 44.70
CA ALA A 131 -11.90 -4.57 44.18
C ALA A 131 -11.16 -3.83 45.31
N ASP A 132 -11.83 -3.51 46.42
CA ASP A 132 -11.20 -2.85 47.58
C ASP A 132 -10.07 -3.70 48.18
N PHE A 133 -10.28 -5.03 48.31
CA PHE A 133 -9.22 -5.96 48.71
C PHE A 133 -8.02 -5.92 47.75
N CYS A 134 -8.25 -5.94 46.44
CA CYS A 134 -7.17 -5.88 45.44
C CYS A 134 -6.41 -4.54 45.47
N PHE A 135 -7.11 -3.41 45.57
CA PHE A 135 -6.47 -2.09 45.68
C PHE A 135 -5.70 -1.93 46.99
N SER A 136 -6.22 -2.50 48.09
CA SER A 136 -5.56 -2.49 49.41
C SER A 136 -4.30 -3.37 49.43
N ARG A 137 -4.36 -4.60 48.92
CA ARG A 137 -3.23 -5.54 48.93
C ARG A 137 -2.15 -5.22 47.90
N PHE A 138 -2.52 -4.76 46.71
CA PHE A 138 -1.58 -4.65 45.57
C PHE A 138 -1.39 -3.22 45.02
N GLY A 139 -2.25 -2.25 45.37
CA GLY A 139 -2.21 -0.91 44.79
C GLY A 139 -1.05 -0.02 45.27
N ASP A 140 -0.32 -0.46 46.30
CA ASP A 140 1.00 0.09 46.66
C ASP A 140 1.99 -0.04 45.49
N ARG A 141 1.94 -1.17 44.78
CA ARG A 141 2.81 -1.56 43.66
C ARG A 141 2.16 -1.37 42.28
N VAL A 142 0.88 -1.72 42.14
CA VAL A 142 0.13 -1.67 40.86
C VAL A 142 -0.45 -0.27 40.61
N LYS A 143 -0.22 0.27 39.40
CA LYS A 143 -0.61 1.66 39.03
C LYS A 143 -1.57 1.76 37.85
N GLY A 144 -1.67 0.71 37.03
CA GLY A 144 -2.72 0.57 36.01
C GLY A 144 -3.73 -0.48 36.42
N TRP A 145 -5.02 -0.13 36.40
CA TRP A 145 -6.12 -0.98 36.81
C TRP A 145 -7.24 -0.95 35.76
N ASN A 146 -7.67 -2.13 35.31
CA ASN A 146 -8.89 -2.30 34.51
C ASN A 146 -9.92 -3.06 35.35
N THR A 147 -11.19 -2.63 35.39
CA THR A 147 -12.21 -3.40 36.14
C THR A 147 -12.66 -4.64 35.37
N PHE A 148 -12.86 -4.53 34.06
CA PHE A 148 -13.38 -5.60 33.21
C PHE A 148 -12.58 -5.72 31.90
N SER A 149 -12.21 -6.93 31.53
CA SER A 149 -11.87 -7.25 30.14
C SER A 149 -13.15 -7.36 29.31
N SER A 150 -13.23 -6.63 28.19
CA SER A 150 -14.28 -6.72 27.16
C SER A 150 -15.68 -7.07 27.71
N PRO A 151 -16.32 -6.21 28.52
CA PRO A 151 -17.55 -6.54 29.25
C PRO A 151 -18.73 -6.92 28.33
N TRP A 152 -18.71 -6.46 27.07
CA TRP A 152 -19.67 -6.89 26.05
C TRP A 152 -19.64 -8.40 25.79
N VAL A 153 -18.48 -9.08 25.85
CA VAL A 153 -18.42 -10.54 25.69
C VAL A 153 -19.12 -11.23 26.86
N VAL A 154 -18.89 -10.76 28.09
CA VAL A 154 -19.55 -11.30 29.28
C VAL A 154 -21.07 -11.14 29.17
N SER A 155 -21.57 -9.94 28.87
CA SER A 155 -23.02 -9.70 28.87
C SER A 155 -23.73 -10.17 27.61
N HIS A 156 -23.12 -10.08 26.42
CA HIS A 156 -23.72 -10.51 25.16
C HIS A 156 -23.47 -11.99 24.86
N ALA A 157 -22.21 -12.45 24.86
CA ALA A 157 -21.93 -13.86 24.58
C ALA A 157 -22.25 -14.79 25.77
N GLY A 158 -22.12 -14.28 27.01
CA GLY A 158 -22.43 -15.05 28.22
C GLY A 158 -23.92 -15.15 28.60
N TYR A 159 -24.70 -14.08 28.38
CA TYR A 159 -26.13 -14.00 28.75
C TYR A 159 -27.09 -13.72 27.58
N GLY A 160 -26.59 -13.42 26.37
CA GLY A 160 -27.40 -13.14 25.18
C GLY A 160 -27.43 -14.28 24.16
N THR A 161 -26.27 -14.69 23.64
CA THR A 161 -26.14 -15.80 22.68
C THR A 161 -25.86 -17.16 23.33
N GLY A 162 -25.26 -17.15 24.52
CA GLY A 162 -24.83 -18.34 25.27
C GLY A 162 -23.61 -19.05 24.69
N GLU A 163 -22.85 -18.40 23.79
CA GLU A 163 -21.61 -18.93 23.21
C GLU A 163 -20.45 -18.96 24.22
N HIS A 164 -20.50 -18.12 25.26
CA HIS A 164 -19.55 -18.09 26.38
C HIS A 164 -20.26 -18.45 27.70
N PRO A 165 -19.51 -18.84 28.76
CA PRO A 165 -20.08 -18.98 30.10
C PRO A 165 -20.79 -17.69 30.57
N PRO A 166 -21.94 -17.78 31.27
CA PRO A 166 -22.59 -18.99 31.76
C PRO A 166 -23.49 -19.76 30.77
N GLY A 167 -23.52 -19.39 29.48
CA GLY A 167 -24.31 -20.10 28.46
C GLY A 167 -25.80 -19.74 28.45
N ILE A 168 -26.17 -18.56 28.95
CA ILE A 168 -27.56 -18.09 29.01
C ILE A 168 -27.93 -17.41 27.67
N GLN A 169 -29.12 -17.72 27.15
CA GLN A 169 -29.57 -17.32 25.81
C GLN A 169 -30.76 -16.33 25.87
N ASP A 170 -30.56 -15.16 26.49
CA ASP A 170 -31.58 -14.12 26.59
C ASP A 170 -31.01 -12.72 26.25
N TYR A 171 -31.08 -12.41 24.95
CA TYR A 171 -30.73 -11.12 24.36
C TYR A 171 -31.69 -9.98 24.72
N VAL A 172 -32.83 -10.26 25.36
CA VAL A 172 -33.88 -9.25 25.65
C VAL A 172 -33.74 -8.69 27.06
N VAL A 173 -33.52 -9.55 28.06
CA VAL A 173 -33.51 -9.14 29.47
C VAL A 173 -32.19 -9.45 30.16
N ALA A 174 -31.75 -10.70 30.20
CA ALA A 174 -30.53 -11.12 30.92
C ALA A 174 -29.27 -10.38 30.43
N SER A 175 -29.08 -10.26 29.11
CA SER A 175 -27.92 -9.55 28.54
C SER A 175 -27.86 -8.07 28.94
N TYR A 176 -29.01 -7.37 28.95
CA TYR A 176 -29.08 -5.97 29.38
C TYR A 176 -28.97 -5.81 30.91
N GLN A 177 -29.52 -6.74 31.70
CA GLN A 177 -29.36 -6.76 33.16
C GLN A 177 -27.89 -6.99 33.57
N ALA A 178 -27.22 -7.96 32.94
CA ALA A 178 -25.79 -8.20 33.13
C ALA A 178 -24.97 -6.95 32.80
N THR A 179 -25.21 -6.34 31.62
CA THR A 179 -24.56 -5.08 31.22
C THR A 179 -24.78 -3.97 32.26
N HIS A 180 -26.01 -3.79 32.74
CA HIS A 180 -26.37 -2.74 33.70
C HIS A 180 -25.71 -2.93 35.07
N ASN A 181 -25.63 -4.16 35.57
CA ASN A 181 -24.96 -4.46 36.84
C ASN A 181 -23.43 -4.41 36.71
N MET A 182 -22.85 -4.82 35.57
CA MET A 182 -21.41 -4.62 35.31
C MET A 182 -21.03 -3.14 35.26
N LEU A 183 -21.84 -2.28 34.65
CA LEU A 183 -21.62 -0.82 34.64
C LEU A 183 -21.69 -0.22 36.06
N LYS A 184 -22.61 -0.69 36.91
CA LYS A 184 -22.66 -0.30 38.34
C LYS A 184 -21.43 -0.79 39.11
N ALA A 185 -21.04 -2.05 38.92
CA ALA A 185 -19.86 -2.64 39.56
C ALA A 185 -18.56 -1.93 39.16
N HIS A 186 -18.45 -1.49 37.90
CA HIS A 186 -17.35 -0.61 37.45
C HIS A 186 -17.34 0.72 38.20
N ALA A 187 -18.50 1.39 38.32
CA ALA A 187 -18.61 2.68 39.01
C ALA A 187 -18.27 2.57 40.50
N GLU A 188 -18.80 1.57 41.21
CA GLU A 188 -18.49 1.32 42.63
C GLU A 188 -17.00 1.03 42.86
N ALA A 189 -16.39 0.18 42.03
CA ALA A 189 -14.95 -0.08 42.09
C ALA A 189 -14.11 1.17 41.77
N TRP A 190 -14.55 1.99 40.82
CA TRP A 190 -13.90 3.27 40.51
C TRP A 190 -13.98 4.26 41.67
N HIS A 191 -15.14 4.37 42.35
CA HIS A 191 -15.32 5.24 43.51
C HIS A 191 -14.44 4.78 44.69
N VAL A 192 -14.44 3.49 45.01
CA VAL A 192 -13.54 2.91 46.01
C VAL A 192 -12.08 3.25 45.72
N TYR A 193 -11.63 3.07 44.47
CA TYR A 193 -10.28 3.44 44.08
C TYR A 193 -10.03 4.95 44.20
N ASN A 194 -10.89 5.79 43.64
CA ASN A 194 -10.71 7.24 43.60
C ASN A 194 -10.69 7.87 45.00
N ASP A 195 -11.58 7.43 45.88
CA ASP A 195 -11.88 8.13 47.13
C ASP A 195 -11.00 7.62 48.29
N LYS A 196 -10.70 6.31 48.34
CA LYS A 196 -9.80 5.70 49.35
C LYS A 196 -8.33 5.67 48.92
N HIS A 197 -8.04 5.22 47.69
CA HIS A 197 -6.71 4.72 47.31
C HIS A 197 -5.91 5.67 46.39
N ARG A 198 -6.55 6.35 45.45
CA ARG A 198 -5.89 7.10 44.38
C ARG A 198 -4.98 8.23 44.88
N LYS A 199 -5.33 8.87 46.00
CA LYS A 199 -4.56 9.95 46.63
C LYS A 199 -3.20 9.49 47.16
N THR A 200 -3.10 8.26 47.67
CA THR A 200 -1.85 7.66 48.13
C THR A 200 -1.13 6.93 46.99
N GLN A 201 -1.88 6.30 46.08
CA GLN A 201 -1.32 5.41 45.05
C GLN A 201 -0.94 6.09 43.71
N ARG A 202 -1.42 7.32 43.45
CA ARG A 202 -1.04 8.21 42.32
C ARG A 202 -1.39 7.74 40.87
N GLY A 203 -2.49 7.02 40.68
CA GLY A 203 -2.91 6.56 39.34
C GLY A 203 -3.39 7.66 38.36
N LYS A 204 -2.88 7.61 37.11
CA LYS A 204 -3.35 8.38 35.94
C LYS A 204 -4.52 7.68 35.23
N VAL A 205 -5.28 8.40 34.41
CA VAL A 205 -6.35 7.86 33.54
C VAL A 205 -6.18 8.38 32.11
N PRO A 206 -5.58 7.60 31.21
CA PRO A 206 -5.45 7.92 29.78
C PRO A 206 -6.16 6.90 28.87
N VAL A 207 -6.05 7.08 27.55
CA VAL A 207 -6.49 6.08 26.56
C VAL A 207 -5.38 5.04 26.33
N TYR A 208 -5.73 3.76 26.44
CA TYR A 208 -4.84 2.61 26.21
C TYR A 208 -5.47 1.64 25.22
N ILE A 209 -4.69 1.11 24.27
CA ILE A 209 -5.07 -0.10 23.54
C ILE A 209 -4.71 -1.30 24.45
N THR A 210 -5.73 -1.92 25.04
CA THR A 210 -5.58 -2.94 26.10
C THR A 210 -5.50 -4.38 25.60
N GLY A 211 -5.79 -4.63 24.32
CA GLY A 211 -5.58 -5.93 23.67
C GLY A 211 -5.71 -5.80 22.16
N ASN A 212 -4.72 -6.30 21.42
CA ASN A 212 -4.73 -6.38 19.97
C ASN A 212 -3.89 -7.58 19.50
N GLY A 213 -4.45 -8.45 18.67
CA GLY A 213 -3.78 -9.61 18.12
C GLY A 213 -4.69 -10.39 17.17
N MET A 214 -4.07 -11.10 16.22
CA MET A 214 -4.75 -12.05 15.33
C MET A 214 -4.45 -13.49 15.77
N PRO A 215 -5.42 -14.41 15.63
CA PRO A 215 -5.17 -15.84 15.79
C PRO A 215 -4.31 -16.40 14.65
N THR A 216 -3.65 -17.52 14.95
CA THR A 216 -3.13 -18.45 13.93
C THR A 216 -3.73 -19.84 14.15
N GLU A 217 -3.98 -20.54 13.03
CA GLU A 217 -4.47 -21.92 13.03
C GLU A 217 -3.47 -22.87 13.70
N TYR A 218 -3.98 -23.87 14.43
CA TYR A 218 -3.16 -24.90 15.07
C TYR A 218 -2.20 -25.66 14.12
N SER A 219 -2.57 -25.75 12.84
CA SER A 219 -1.87 -26.47 11.76
C SER A 219 -0.79 -25.66 11.04
N GLY A 220 -0.56 -24.40 11.43
CA GLY A 220 0.47 -23.54 10.82
C GLY A 220 1.91 -23.84 11.30
N ASP A 221 2.88 -23.10 10.74
CA ASP A 221 4.23 -23.03 11.29
C ASP A 221 4.16 -22.40 12.69
N THR A 222 4.57 -23.14 13.71
CA THR A 222 4.37 -22.77 15.11
C THR A 222 5.35 -21.71 15.61
N LEU A 223 6.41 -21.40 14.85
CA LEU A 223 7.48 -20.48 15.24
C LEU A 223 7.68 -19.31 14.25
N ASN A 224 7.47 -19.50 12.94
CA ASN A 224 7.69 -18.47 11.91
C ASN A 224 6.40 -17.78 11.45
N ASP A 225 5.66 -17.31 12.44
CA ASP A 225 4.36 -16.64 12.33
C ASP A 225 4.45 -15.25 11.65
N THR A 226 4.68 -15.28 10.34
CA THR A 226 4.89 -14.07 9.51
C THR A 226 3.59 -13.28 9.34
N SER A 227 2.44 -13.95 9.31
CA SER A 227 1.13 -13.31 9.22
C SER A 227 0.90 -12.37 10.41
N ARG A 228 1.10 -12.87 11.64
CA ARG A 228 0.93 -12.10 12.87
C ARG A 228 1.88 -10.92 12.96
N ILE A 229 3.14 -11.05 12.53
CA ILE A 229 4.09 -9.92 12.49
C ILE A 229 3.61 -8.84 11.52
N ASN A 230 3.12 -9.20 10.33
CA ASN A 230 2.61 -8.22 9.36
C ASN A 230 1.32 -7.53 9.88
N TYR A 231 0.47 -8.24 10.62
CA TYR A 231 -0.65 -7.63 11.35
C TYR A 231 -0.18 -6.68 12.46
N ILE A 232 0.80 -7.07 13.28
CA ILE A 232 1.37 -6.22 14.34
C ILE A 232 1.96 -4.94 13.75
N LYS A 233 2.76 -5.03 12.67
CA LYS A 233 3.26 -3.85 11.92
C LYS A 233 2.11 -2.95 11.47
N SER A 234 1.07 -3.53 10.85
CA SER A 234 -0.09 -2.77 10.37
C SER A 234 -0.84 -2.05 11.50
N TYR A 235 -1.12 -2.71 12.62
CA TYR A 235 -1.84 -2.08 13.74
C TYR A 235 -1.02 -1.04 14.50
N ILE A 236 0.30 -1.22 14.59
CA ILE A 236 1.19 -0.19 15.13
C ILE A 236 1.22 1.03 14.19
N ASN A 237 1.27 0.82 12.87
CA ASN A 237 1.24 1.91 11.89
C ASN A 237 -0.08 2.70 11.93
N GLU A 238 -1.24 2.04 12.07
CA GLU A 238 -2.51 2.77 12.25
C GLU A 238 -2.58 3.51 13.59
N ALA A 239 -2.02 2.97 14.67
CA ALA A 239 -1.91 3.70 15.95
C ALA A 239 -0.98 4.93 15.84
N LEU A 240 0.12 4.82 15.10
CA LEU A 240 1.03 5.95 14.83
C LEU A 240 0.39 7.02 13.95
N LYS A 241 -0.40 6.64 12.93
CA LYS A 241 -1.22 7.59 12.14
C LYS A 241 -2.22 8.33 13.04
N ALA A 242 -2.95 7.60 13.89
CA ALA A 242 -3.91 8.19 14.80
C ALA A 242 -3.27 9.22 15.75
N ILE A 243 -2.03 8.99 16.22
CA ILE A 243 -1.27 9.97 17.00
C ILE A 243 -0.83 11.17 16.14
N LEU A 244 -0.17 10.91 15.01
CA LEU A 244 0.59 11.92 14.24
C LEU A 244 -0.25 12.74 13.25
N VAL A 245 -1.38 12.21 12.80
CA VAL A 245 -2.26 12.80 11.78
C VAL A 245 -3.60 13.21 12.39
N ASP A 246 -4.21 12.31 13.18
CA ASP A 246 -5.56 12.51 13.72
C ASP A 246 -5.58 13.13 15.14
N GLY A 247 -4.41 13.27 15.79
CA GLY A 247 -4.24 13.92 17.09
C GLY A 247 -4.72 13.10 18.30
N VAL A 248 -4.83 11.78 18.19
CA VAL A 248 -5.33 10.89 19.24
C VAL A 248 -4.25 10.57 20.29
N ASP A 249 -4.53 10.88 21.55
CA ASP A 249 -3.65 10.61 22.71
C ASP A 249 -3.59 9.12 23.11
N ILE A 250 -3.01 8.28 22.23
CA ILE A 250 -2.79 6.86 22.48
C ILE A 250 -1.53 6.69 23.35
N GLN A 251 -1.70 6.47 24.65
CA GLN A 251 -0.57 6.39 25.59
C GLN A 251 0.01 4.97 25.77
N ARG A 252 -0.58 3.94 25.15
CA ARG A 252 -0.09 2.55 25.20
C ARG A 252 -0.65 1.69 24.07
N PHE A 253 0.20 0.84 23.50
CA PHE A 253 -0.18 -0.31 22.67
C PHE A 253 0.10 -1.61 23.43
N THR A 254 -0.82 -2.59 23.39
CA THR A 254 -0.65 -3.88 24.08
C THR A 254 -0.92 -5.03 23.12
N VAL A 255 0.14 -5.76 22.73
CA VAL A 255 0.04 -6.97 21.89
C VAL A 255 -0.51 -8.13 22.73
N GLN A 256 -1.54 -8.82 22.22
CA GLN A 256 -2.17 -9.97 22.86
C GLN A 256 -1.86 -11.26 22.06
N SER A 257 -1.43 -12.37 22.67
CA SER A 257 -1.07 -12.63 24.08
C SER A 257 0.44 -12.85 24.23
N LEU A 258 0.94 -12.90 25.47
CA LEU A 258 2.35 -13.20 25.76
C LEU A 258 2.75 -14.62 25.31
N MET A 259 1.85 -15.60 25.46
CA MET A 259 2.07 -17.01 25.15
C MET A 259 0.76 -17.70 24.77
N ASP A 260 0.83 -18.80 24.01
CA ASP A 260 -0.36 -19.57 23.62
C ASP A 260 -1.19 -19.99 24.85
N GLY A 261 -2.51 -19.84 24.77
CA GLY A 261 -3.43 -20.05 25.89
C GLY A 261 -4.57 -21.04 25.60
N PHE A 262 -5.62 -20.96 26.42
CA PHE A 262 -6.92 -21.57 26.16
C PHE A 262 -7.86 -20.45 25.70
N GLU A 263 -8.23 -20.46 24.43
CA GLU A 263 -8.86 -19.35 23.73
C GLU A 263 -10.40 -19.50 23.73
N GLY A 264 -11.00 -19.76 24.91
CA GLY A 264 -12.46 -19.85 25.06
C GLY A 264 -13.08 -21.07 24.35
N PRO A 265 -14.22 -20.93 23.65
CA PRO A 265 -14.88 -22.02 22.92
C PRO A 265 -13.99 -22.76 21.91
N GLN A 266 -12.99 -22.08 21.36
CA GLN A 266 -11.99 -22.60 20.43
C GLN A 266 -10.97 -23.53 21.12
N GLY A 267 -10.93 -23.55 22.45
CA GLY A 267 -10.04 -24.39 23.24
C GLY A 267 -8.57 -24.09 22.97
N PHE A 268 -7.84 -25.05 22.41
CA PHE A 268 -6.44 -24.90 22.02
C PHE A 268 -6.25 -24.84 20.48
N SER A 269 -7.33 -24.73 19.69
CA SER A 269 -7.27 -24.80 18.21
C SER A 269 -6.84 -23.49 17.53
N GLU A 270 -6.88 -22.37 18.25
CA GLU A 270 -6.29 -21.09 17.86
C GLU A 270 -5.10 -20.76 18.75
N ARG A 271 -4.17 -19.94 18.24
CA ARG A 271 -2.96 -19.53 18.96
C ARG A 271 -2.72 -18.03 18.86
N PHE A 272 -2.81 -17.35 20.00
CA PHE A 272 -2.53 -15.91 20.11
C PHE A 272 -1.14 -15.60 20.69
N GLY A 273 -0.29 -16.58 20.99
CA GLY A 273 0.98 -16.34 21.68
C GLY A 273 2.04 -15.62 20.85
N LEU A 274 2.83 -14.77 21.52
CA LEU A 274 4.18 -14.38 21.11
C LEU A 274 5.22 -15.48 21.43
N HIS A 275 4.95 -16.29 22.46
CA HIS A 275 5.67 -17.53 22.76
C HIS A 275 4.77 -18.72 22.44
N HIS A 276 5.28 -19.68 21.67
CA HIS A 276 4.65 -20.98 21.55
C HIS A 276 4.73 -21.74 22.88
N VAL A 277 3.60 -22.32 23.31
CA VAL A 277 3.55 -23.25 24.45
C VAL A 277 3.31 -24.67 23.92
N ASN A 278 4.25 -25.58 24.15
CA ASN A 278 4.01 -26.99 23.86
C ASN A 278 3.13 -27.60 24.96
N PHE A 279 1.87 -27.91 24.63
CA PHE A 279 0.88 -28.45 25.58
C PHE A 279 1.01 -29.97 25.80
N ASP A 280 1.70 -30.70 24.91
CA ASP A 280 1.92 -32.14 25.00
C ASP A 280 3.00 -32.51 26.04
N LEU A 281 3.85 -31.53 26.40
CA LEU A 281 4.91 -31.70 27.40
C LEU A 281 4.45 -31.24 28.80
N PRO A 282 4.78 -31.99 29.88
CA PRO A 282 4.25 -31.74 31.22
C PRO A 282 4.80 -30.46 31.88
N ASP A 283 6.00 -30.03 31.51
CA ASP A 283 6.64 -28.78 31.92
C ASP A 283 6.15 -27.56 31.11
N ARG A 284 5.51 -27.81 29.96
CA ARG A 284 4.96 -26.80 29.04
C ARG A 284 5.97 -25.71 28.68
N PRO A 285 7.07 -26.03 27.97
CA PRO A 285 8.12 -25.07 27.66
C PRO A 285 7.57 -23.92 26.81
N ARG A 286 8.01 -22.69 27.12
CA ARG A 286 7.68 -21.47 26.38
C ARG A 286 8.82 -21.17 25.41
N THR A 287 8.56 -21.29 24.12
CA THR A 287 9.53 -21.02 23.06
C THR A 287 9.15 -19.70 22.36
N PRO A 288 10.00 -18.66 22.35
CA PRO A 288 9.72 -17.45 21.58
C PRO A 288 9.49 -17.79 20.10
N LYS A 289 8.45 -17.22 19.47
CA LYS A 289 8.26 -17.37 18.02
C LYS A 289 9.44 -16.71 17.29
N GLN A 290 10.15 -17.48 16.47
CA GLN A 290 11.42 -17.08 15.83
C GLN A 290 11.30 -15.77 15.06
N ARG A 291 10.25 -15.63 14.23
CA ARG A 291 10.04 -14.40 13.42
C ARG A 291 9.81 -13.13 14.26
N LEU A 292 9.40 -13.25 15.53
CA LEU A 292 9.33 -12.10 16.45
C LEU A 292 10.73 -11.64 16.88
N LEU A 293 11.61 -12.56 17.27
CA LEU A 293 12.99 -12.25 17.63
C LEU A 293 13.76 -11.70 16.43
N ILE A 294 13.53 -12.26 15.24
CA ILE A 294 14.13 -11.79 13.99
C ILE A 294 13.62 -10.38 13.65
N TRP A 295 12.31 -10.11 13.73
CA TRP A 295 11.77 -8.76 13.53
C TRP A 295 12.35 -7.72 14.50
N ILE A 296 12.46 -8.05 15.80
CA ILE A 296 13.10 -7.16 16.79
C ILE A 296 14.56 -6.88 16.38
N LYS A 297 15.28 -7.90 15.90
CA LYS A 297 16.68 -7.78 15.48
C LYS A 297 16.88 -7.04 14.15
N GLU A 298 15.94 -7.18 13.20
CA GLU A 298 15.92 -6.49 11.91
C GLU A 298 15.72 -4.97 12.07
N GLU A 299 14.76 -4.55 12.90
CA GLU A 299 14.39 -3.13 13.05
C GLU A 299 15.23 -2.41 14.13
N TYR A 300 15.64 -3.11 15.20
CA TYR A 300 16.16 -2.49 16.43
C TYR A 300 17.53 -3.03 16.90
N GLY A 301 18.04 -4.14 16.36
CA GLY A 301 19.32 -4.72 16.79
C GLY A 301 19.22 -5.70 17.96
N ASP A 302 20.29 -5.91 18.72
CA ASP A 302 20.35 -7.06 19.64
C ASP A 302 19.41 -6.90 20.87
N PRO A 303 18.62 -7.93 21.26
CA PRO A 303 17.44 -7.73 22.11
C PRO A 303 17.70 -7.31 23.57
N GLU A 304 18.92 -7.42 24.09
CA GLU A 304 19.22 -7.07 25.49
C GLU A 304 19.14 -5.56 25.79
N ILE A 305 19.11 -4.71 24.75
CA ILE A 305 19.26 -3.25 24.90
C ILE A 305 17.90 -2.51 24.96
N TYR A 306 16.83 -3.03 24.35
CA TYR A 306 15.68 -2.19 23.95
C TYR A 306 14.34 -2.46 24.66
N ILE A 307 14.23 -3.45 25.55
CA ILE A 307 12.97 -3.72 26.27
C ILE A 307 12.74 -2.72 27.43
N THR A 308 13.79 -2.04 27.90
CA THR A 308 13.73 -1.05 28.99
C THR A 308 13.56 0.40 28.52
N ASP A 309 14.04 0.74 27.33
CA ASP A 309 14.40 2.11 26.99
C ASP A 309 13.33 2.80 26.12
N ASN A 310 12.31 3.35 26.79
CA ASN A 310 11.21 4.10 26.18
C ASN A 310 11.60 5.52 25.70
N GLY A 311 12.78 5.64 25.09
CA GLY A 311 13.33 6.85 24.48
C GLY A 311 13.89 7.88 25.46
N VAL A 312 15.22 8.05 25.44
CA VAL A 312 15.98 9.11 26.14
C VAL A 312 15.96 9.00 27.68
N ALA A 313 17.08 8.38 28.14
CA ALA A 313 18.81 8.00 30.40
C ALA A 313 20.42 7.93 30.40
N THR A 314 21.08 8.94 30.99
CA THR A 314 22.51 8.88 31.37
C THR A 314 22.69 9.19 32.85
N ASP A 315 23.60 8.47 33.51
CA ASP A 315 24.22 8.84 34.79
C ASP A 315 25.70 8.36 34.76
N PRO A 316 26.70 9.10 35.28
CA PRO A 316 27.85 9.43 34.43
C PRO A 316 29.20 8.92 34.96
N SER A 317 29.21 7.99 35.92
CA SER A 317 30.39 7.64 36.72
C SER A 317 31.51 6.87 35.99
N ARG A 318 31.32 6.51 34.71
CA ARG A 318 32.33 5.87 33.84
C ARG A 318 32.31 6.47 32.44
N THR A 319 32.96 7.62 32.25
CA THR A 319 33.23 8.17 30.91
C THR A 319 34.65 8.71 30.78
N THR A 320 35.52 7.92 30.15
CA THR A 320 36.77 8.36 29.52
C THR A 320 37.02 7.51 28.27
N THR A 321 36.95 8.14 27.10
CA THR A 321 37.39 7.61 25.79
C THR A 321 36.78 6.27 25.36
N ASP A 322 35.46 6.23 25.09
CA ASP A 322 34.92 6.11 23.72
C ASP A 322 33.38 6.32 23.71
N ASP A 323 32.93 7.58 23.77
CA ASP A 323 31.51 7.91 24.02
C ASP A 323 30.67 8.05 22.73
N THR A 324 30.27 6.92 22.13
CA THR A 324 29.23 6.90 21.08
C THR A 324 27.81 6.81 21.67
N ASP A 325 27.67 6.36 22.93
CA ASP A 325 26.41 5.99 23.57
C ASP A 325 25.77 7.09 24.45
N ARG A 326 25.41 8.24 23.86
CA ARG A 326 24.72 9.33 24.60
C ARG A 326 23.51 9.96 23.89
N ILE A 327 22.59 9.14 23.38
CA ILE A 327 21.23 9.58 22.97
C ILE A 327 20.30 9.62 24.21
N PHE A 328 20.58 10.51 25.17
CA PHE A 328 19.81 10.60 26.41
C PHE A 328 19.71 12.01 27.01
N TYR A 329 19.17 13.01 26.28
CA TYR A 329 18.59 14.22 26.94
C TYR A 329 17.54 15.05 26.17
N TYR A 330 17.15 14.73 24.92
CA TYR A 330 16.40 15.69 24.08
C TYR A 330 14.86 15.60 24.03
N LYS A 331 14.20 14.53 24.50
CA LYS A 331 12.73 14.44 24.40
C LYS A 331 12.00 15.35 25.40
N THR A 332 12.40 15.33 26.67
CA THR A 332 11.74 16.07 27.77
C THR A 332 11.70 17.58 27.54
N TYR A 333 12.71 18.15 26.87
CA TYR A 333 12.75 19.58 26.55
C TYR A 333 11.75 19.98 25.46
N ILE A 334 11.48 19.09 24.49
CA ILE A 334 10.57 19.37 23.38
C ILE A 334 9.12 19.30 23.85
N ASP A 335 8.74 18.28 24.63
CA ASP A 335 7.36 18.06 25.07
C ASP A 335 6.84 19.17 26.03
N GLU A 336 7.71 19.88 26.75
CA GLU A 336 7.32 21.05 27.55
C GLU A 336 7.20 22.34 26.71
N VAL A 337 8.12 22.58 25.77
CA VAL A 337 8.10 23.75 24.89
C VAL A 337 6.87 23.74 23.98
N LEU A 338 6.50 22.58 23.43
CA LEU A 338 5.30 22.42 22.60
C LEU A 338 4.01 22.76 23.39
N LYS A 339 3.99 22.48 24.70
CA LYS A 339 2.83 22.73 25.59
C LYS A 339 2.73 24.16 26.10
N ALA A 340 3.82 24.92 26.12
CA ALA A 340 3.83 26.31 26.56
C ALA A 340 3.29 27.32 25.52
N HIS A 341 3.24 26.93 24.24
CA HIS A 341 3.14 27.88 23.12
C HIS A 341 2.01 27.62 22.10
N ASN A 342 1.07 26.72 22.42
CA ASN A 342 -0.23 26.62 21.73
C ASN A 342 -0.17 26.39 20.20
N LEU A 343 0.81 25.61 19.76
CA LEU A 343 1.02 24.95 18.45
C LEU A 343 0.23 25.45 17.22
N ASP A 344 0.65 26.59 16.67
CA ASP A 344 0.43 26.91 15.25
C ASP A 344 1.57 26.34 14.37
N GLY A 345 1.23 25.85 13.17
CA GLY A 345 2.20 25.59 12.10
C GLY A 345 2.89 24.22 12.06
N VAL A 346 2.17 23.13 12.36
CA VAL A 346 2.69 21.75 12.28
C VAL A 346 3.21 21.42 10.87
N LYS A 347 4.54 21.34 10.71
CA LYS A 347 5.16 20.50 9.69
C LYS A 347 5.45 19.14 10.31
N VAL A 348 4.83 18.09 9.78
CA VAL A 348 5.23 16.72 10.06
C VAL A 348 6.66 16.53 9.54
N THR A 349 7.62 16.35 10.45
CA THR A 349 9.01 16.10 10.09
C THR A 349 9.15 14.71 9.46
N LYS A 350 9.89 14.61 8.33
CA LYS A 350 10.28 13.34 7.66
C LYS A 350 11.18 12.42 8.52
N ASP A 351 11.31 12.71 9.82
CA ASP A 351 12.21 12.06 10.76
C ASP A 351 11.37 11.74 12.01
N ASN A 352 11.04 10.46 12.17
CA ASN A 352 10.13 9.94 13.19
C ASN A 352 10.88 9.31 14.39
N GLY A 353 12.19 9.57 14.49
CA GLY A 353 13.07 9.04 15.54
C GLY A 353 13.63 7.65 15.26
N PHE A 354 13.23 7.00 14.15
CA PHE A 354 13.83 5.75 13.70
C PHE A 354 14.91 6.05 12.65
N PRO A 355 16.13 5.48 12.76
CA PRO A 355 17.18 5.70 11.78
C PRO A 355 16.75 5.09 10.44
N LEU A 356 16.57 5.92 9.41
CA LEU A 356 16.20 5.44 8.07
C LEU A 356 17.14 4.31 7.61
N PRO A 357 16.61 3.19 7.08
CA PRO A 357 17.39 2.15 6.43
C PRO A 357 18.34 2.71 5.36
N GLU A 358 19.46 2.05 5.12
CA GLU A 358 20.51 2.58 4.22
C GLU A 358 20.04 2.72 2.76
N ASP A 359 19.11 1.86 2.33
CA ASP A 359 18.41 1.97 1.05
C ASP A 359 17.37 3.11 1.04
N GLU A 360 16.83 3.54 2.18
CA GLU A 360 15.89 4.66 2.31
C GLU A 360 16.55 6.05 2.37
N ARG A 361 17.77 6.17 2.91
CA ARG A 361 18.54 7.42 3.02
C ARG A 361 18.79 8.06 1.64
N PRO A 362 18.65 9.38 1.46
CA PRO A 362 18.92 10.01 0.16
C PRO A 362 20.42 9.95 -0.18
N LEU A 363 20.76 9.52 -1.41
CA LEU A 363 22.09 9.70 -1.98
C LEU A 363 22.14 11.02 -2.77
N TYR A 364 23.10 11.89 -2.46
CA TYR A 364 23.36 13.10 -3.24
C TYR A 364 24.47 12.85 -4.27
N GLY A 365 24.31 13.40 -5.46
CA GLY A 365 25.18 13.19 -6.61
C GLY A 365 24.49 13.43 -7.95
N HIS A 366 25.26 13.35 -9.03
CA HIS A 366 24.81 13.60 -10.40
C HIS A 366 24.97 12.38 -11.28
N PHE A 367 24.12 12.28 -12.30
CA PHE A 367 24.25 11.34 -13.41
C PHE A 367 25.33 11.81 -14.42
N PRO A 368 25.72 10.97 -15.40
CA PRO A 368 26.58 11.40 -16.52
C PRO A 368 26.03 12.62 -17.27
N LYS A 369 26.89 13.40 -17.92
CA LYS A 369 26.47 14.59 -18.70
C LYS A 369 25.66 14.24 -19.96
N ASP A 370 25.81 13.01 -20.42
CA ASP A 370 25.15 12.38 -21.56
C ASP A 370 23.99 11.45 -21.13
N PHE A 371 23.54 11.52 -19.87
CA PHE A 371 22.43 10.71 -19.37
C PHE A 371 21.11 11.12 -20.03
N ILE A 372 20.37 10.14 -20.54
CA ILE A 372 19.11 10.33 -21.25
C ILE A 372 18.00 10.62 -20.24
N TRP A 373 17.57 11.87 -20.18
CA TRP A 373 16.32 12.26 -19.52
C TRP A 373 15.17 12.29 -20.52
N SER A 374 14.11 11.56 -20.22
CA SER A 374 13.01 11.29 -21.15
C SER A 374 11.64 11.21 -20.45
N THR A 375 10.56 11.20 -21.22
CA THR A 375 9.22 10.80 -20.77
C THR A 375 8.52 10.04 -21.92
N ALA A 376 7.47 9.29 -21.59
CA ALA A 376 6.88 8.30 -22.48
C ALA A 376 5.36 8.44 -22.71
N THR A 377 4.92 7.94 -23.87
CA THR A 377 3.53 7.76 -24.29
C THR A 377 3.38 6.52 -25.21
N ALA A 378 2.14 6.11 -25.48
CA ALA A 378 1.82 5.08 -26.47
C ALA A 378 0.73 5.56 -27.44
N SER A 379 0.89 5.21 -28.72
CA SER A 379 0.04 5.56 -29.87
C SER A 379 -1.46 5.45 -29.57
N TYR A 380 -1.97 4.27 -29.21
CA TYR A 380 -3.40 4.10 -28.92
C TYR A 380 -3.87 4.89 -27.68
N GLN A 381 -2.98 5.12 -26.72
CA GLN A 381 -3.33 5.79 -25.46
C GLN A 381 -3.44 7.32 -25.61
N ILE A 382 -2.75 7.94 -26.59
CA ILE A 382 -2.69 9.41 -26.73
C ILE A 382 -3.16 9.97 -28.09
N GLU A 383 -3.10 9.23 -29.19
CA GLU A 383 -3.22 9.83 -30.53
C GLU A 383 -4.63 10.27 -30.87
N GLY A 384 -5.64 9.45 -30.55
CA GLY A 384 -6.97 9.61 -31.11
C GLY A 384 -6.99 9.41 -32.63
N GLY A 385 -7.90 10.08 -33.32
CA GLY A 385 -8.01 10.02 -34.78
C GLY A 385 -8.13 8.60 -35.31
N TRP A 386 -8.90 7.74 -34.62
CA TRP A 386 -8.84 6.28 -34.79
C TRP A 386 -9.23 5.75 -36.19
N ARG A 387 -9.98 6.54 -36.96
CA ARG A 387 -10.33 6.32 -38.37
C ARG A 387 -9.87 7.47 -39.29
N ALA A 388 -9.10 8.42 -38.77
CA ALA A 388 -8.59 9.54 -39.55
C ALA A 388 -7.67 9.04 -40.67
N ASP A 389 -7.71 9.74 -41.82
CA ASP A 389 -6.77 9.63 -42.94
C ASP A 389 -6.41 8.20 -43.36
N GLY A 390 -7.39 7.30 -43.36
CA GLY A 390 -7.23 5.91 -43.80
C GLY A 390 -6.55 4.95 -42.82
N LYS A 391 -6.40 5.32 -41.53
CA LYS A 391 -6.00 4.40 -40.47
C LYS A 391 -6.88 3.13 -40.47
N GLY A 392 -6.24 1.97 -40.35
CA GLY A 392 -6.90 0.69 -40.14
C GLY A 392 -7.34 0.48 -38.69
N LEU A 393 -8.18 -0.52 -38.46
CA LEU A 393 -8.50 -0.95 -37.10
C LEU A 393 -7.32 -1.69 -36.48
N SER A 394 -7.07 -1.44 -35.21
CA SER A 394 -6.24 -2.24 -34.32
C SER A 394 -7.10 -3.18 -33.45
N ILE A 395 -6.44 -4.09 -32.73
CA ILE A 395 -7.09 -4.94 -31.72
C ILE A 395 -7.69 -4.13 -30.58
N TRP A 396 -7.11 -2.98 -30.22
CA TRP A 396 -7.64 -2.11 -29.19
C TRP A 396 -8.89 -1.35 -29.66
N ASP A 397 -8.93 -0.90 -30.91
CA ASP A 397 -10.14 -0.29 -31.51
C ASP A 397 -11.35 -1.26 -31.41
N LYS A 398 -11.13 -2.56 -31.64
CA LYS A 398 -12.18 -3.61 -31.53
C LYS A 398 -12.48 -3.98 -30.08
N PHE A 399 -11.49 -3.92 -29.19
CA PHE A 399 -11.62 -4.28 -27.78
C PHE A 399 -12.40 -3.22 -26.98
N SER A 400 -12.09 -1.92 -27.10
CA SER A 400 -12.82 -0.88 -26.36
C SER A 400 -14.25 -0.66 -26.89
N HIS A 401 -14.49 -0.89 -28.18
CA HIS A 401 -15.85 -0.92 -28.75
C HIS A 401 -16.66 -2.19 -28.39
N THR A 402 -16.11 -3.11 -27.58
CA THR A 402 -16.85 -4.24 -27.03
C THR A 402 -17.31 -3.89 -25.60
N PRO A 403 -18.62 -3.84 -25.30
CA PRO A 403 -19.13 -3.43 -24.00
C PRO A 403 -18.51 -4.21 -22.82
N LEU A 404 -18.30 -3.54 -21.70
CA LEU A 404 -17.73 -4.09 -20.46
C LEU A 404 -16.27 -4.61 -20.59
N ARG A 405 -15.55 -4.29 -21.67
CA ARG A 405 -14.11 -4.61 -21.82
C ARG A 405 -13.18 -3.51 -21.31
N VAL A 406 -13.66 -2.27 -21.24
CA VAL A 406 -12.94 -1.12 -20.68
C VAL A 406 -13.83 -0.46 -19.63
N SER A 407 -13.21 0.08 -18.58
CA SER A 407 -13.91 0.82 -17.53
C SER A 407 -14.67 2.02 -18.13
N ASN A 408 -15.87 2.30 -17.61
CA ASN A 408 -16.80 3.33 -18.12
C ASN A 408 -17.22 3.18 -19.60
N ASP A 409 -16.87 2.08 -20.26
CA ASP A 409 -16.89 1.92 -21.72
C ASP A 409 -16.04 3.00 -22.46
N ASP A 410 -14.97 3.50 -21.83
CA ASP A 410 -14.01 4.47 -22.38
C ASP A 410 -13.29 3.91 -23.65
N THR A 411 -12.98 4.77 -24.63
CA THR A 411 -12.28 4.36 -25.88
C THR A 411 -11.13 5.29 -26.28
N GLY A 412 -10.25 4.77 -27.16
CA GLY A 412 -9.13 5.52 -27.76
C GLY A 412 -9.51 6.33 -29.00
N ASP A 413 -10.81 6.57 -29.25
CA ASP A 413 -11.31 7.26 -30.45
C ASP A 413 -10.68 8.66 -30.62
N ILE A 414 -10.60 9.37 -29.50
CA ILE A 414 -10.08 10.74 -29.36
C ILE A 414 -8.87 10.74 -28.40
N ALA A 415 -8.95 10.04 -27.26
CA ALA A 415 -7.89 10.03 -26.25
C ALA A 415 -7.41 11.46 -25.90
N CYS A 416 -6.11 11.74 -26.02
CA CYS A 416 -5.52 13.08 -25.80
C CYS A 416 -5.52 13.96 -27.08
N ASP A 417 -6.02 13.45 -28.21
CA ASP A 417 -6.03 14.04 -29.56
C ASP A 417 -4.65 14.47 -30.09
N SER A 418 -3.60 13.74 -29.70
CA SER A 418 -2.20 14.05 -30.06
C SER A 418 -1.93 13.95 -31.56
N TYR A 419 -2.79 13.27 -32.33
CA TYR A 419 -2.74 13.24 -33.79
C TYR A 419 -2.86 14.64 -34.42
N HIS A 420 -3.59 15.54 -33.76
CA HIS A 420 -3.79 16.94 -34.18
C HIS A 420 -3.01 17.97 -33.34
N LYS A 421 -2.37 17.56 -32.24
CA LYS A 421 -1.82 18.44 -31.19
C LYS A 421 -0.30 18.32 -30.96
N VAL A 422 0.45 17.97 -32.01
CA VAL A 422 1.91 17.80 -31.98
C VAL A 422 2.63 19.00 -31.33
N GLU A 423 2.20 20.22 -31.65
CA GLU A 423 2.80 21.46 -31.16
C GLU A 423 2.56 21.69 -29.65
N GLU A 424 1.41 21.27 -29.12
CA GLU A 424 1.11 21.32 -27.67
C GLU A 424 1.95 20.29 -26.90
N ASP A 425 2.09 19.09 -27.46
CA ASP A 425 2.85 18.01 -26.82
C ASP A 425 4.36 18.30 -26.80
N VAL A 426 4.89 18.87 -27.89
CA VAL A 426 6.27 19.36 -27.95
C VAL A 426 6.50 20.56 -27.02
N ALA A 427 5.49 21.39 -26.75
CA ALA A 427 5.59 22.45 -25.74
C ALA A 427 5.76 21.88 -24.32
N MET A 428 4.95 20.89 -23.92
CA MET A 428 5.08 20.21 -22.62
C MET A 428 6.44 19.54 -22.44
N LEU A 429 6.97 18.90 -23.50
CA LEU A 429 8.29 18.27 -23.47
C LEU A 429 9.42 19.28 -23.25
N LYS A 430 9.30 20.49 -23.80
CA LYS A 430 10.25 21.60 -23.56
C LYS A 430 10.14 22.18 -22.14
N GLU A 431 8.95 22.20 -21.55
CA GLU A 431 8.74 22.60 -20.14
C GLU A 431 9.40 21.62 -19.16
N LEU A 432 9.31 20.32 -19.43
CA LEU A 432 10.04 19.27 -18.70
C LEU A 432 11.56 19.29 -18.96
N ARG A 433 12.02 19.99 -20.01
CA ARG A 433 13.43 20.04 -20.46
C ARG A 433 14.02 18.66 -20.78
N VAL A 434 13.19 17.69 -21.18
CA VAL A 434 13.67 16.34 -21.52
C VAL A 434 14.58 16.36 -22.75
N THR A 435 15.64 15.56 -22.70
CA THR A 435 16.59 15.40 -23.82
C THR A 435 16.06 14.48 -24.91
N HIS A 436 15.16 13.56 -24.55
CA HIS A 436 14.58 12.54 -25.42
C HIS A 436 13.07 12.46 -25.19
N TYR A 437 12.34 11.91 -26.15
CA TYR A 437 10.92 11.57 -26.00
C TYR A 437 10.66 10.17 -26.55
N ARG A 438 10.05 9.31 -25.73
CA ARG A 438 9.66 7.96 -26.12
C ARG A 438 8.19 7.92 -26.52
N PHE A 439 7.92 7.48 -27.74
CA PHE A 439 6.56 7.27 -28.24
C PHE A 439 6.52 6.00 -29.10
N SER A 440 5.32 5.50 -29.41
CA SER A 440 5.14 4.37 -30.34
C SER A 440 4.49 4.80 -31.64
N ILE A 441 4.67 3.98 -32.67
CA ILE A 441 4.01 4.12 -33.97
C ILE A 441 2.84 3.13 -34.03
N ALA A 442 1.64 3.63 -34.30
CA ALA A 442 0.52 2.77 -34.65
C ALA A 442 0.77 2.07 -35.99
N TRP A 443 1.11 0.77 -35.92
CA TRP A 443 1.22 -0.10 -37.10
C TRP A 443 -0.05 -0.02 -37.95
N SER A 444 -1.23 -0.02 -37.32
CA SER A 444 -2.53 0.14 -37.99
C SER A 444 -2.75 1.51 -38.67
N ARG A 445 -2.05 2.58 -38.24
CA ARG A 445 -2.09 3.90 -38.90
C ARG A 445 -1.21 3.95 -40.15
N VAL A 446 -0.05 3.29 -40.13
CA VAL A 446 0.92 3.27 -41.23
C VAL A 446 0.59 2.19 -42.28
N LEU A 447 0.23 0.98 -41.86
CA LEU A 447 -0.15 -0.15 -42.71
C LEU A 447 -1.57 -0.61 -42.33
N PRO A 448 -2.64 -0.12 -42.98
CA PRO A 448 -4.02 -0.33 -42.51
C PRO A 448 -4.51 -1.80 -42.49
N ASP A 449 -3.95 -2.66 -43.34
CA ASP A 449 -4.18 -4.12 -43.31
C ASP A 449 -3.04 -4.90 -42.62
N GLY A 450 -2.06 -4.18 -42.07
CA GLY A 450 -0.84 -4.70 -41.45
C GLY A 450 0.26 -5.12 -42.42
N THR A 451 0.04 -5.03 -43.74
CA THR A 451 1.01 -5.40 -44.78
C THR A 451 1.60 -4.19 -45.50
N ASN A 452 2.78 -4.33 -46.10
CA ASN A 452 3.39 -3.28 -46.91
C ASN A 452 2.77 -3.16 -48.33
N ALA A 453 1.69 -3.90 -48.65
CA ALA A 453 0.99 -3.79 -49.93
C ALA A 453 0.28 -2.43 -50.12
N ARG A 454 -0.10 -1.78 -49.00
CA ARG A 454 -0.60 -0.40 -48.99
C ARG A 454 -0.05 0.37 -47.80
N VAL A 455 1.00 1.15 -48.04
CA VAL A 455 1.47 2.17 -47.09
C VAL A 455 0.49 3.35 -47.07
N ASN A 456 0.11 3.80 -45.88
CA ASN A 456 -0.71 5.00 -45.69
C ASN A 456 0.19 6.23 -45.50
N GLN A 457 0.31 7.06 -46.55
CA GLN A 457 1.21 8.20 -46.54
C GLN A 457 0.87 9.22 -45.46
N ALA A 458 -0.42 9.57 -45.26
CA ALA A 458 -0.83 10.51 -44.20
C ALA A 458 -0.47 10.00 -42.78
N GLY A 459 -0.50 8.67 -42.59
CA GLY A 459 -0.02 8.02 -41.37
C GLY A 459 1.48 8.20 -41.15
N LEU A 460 2.31 8.07 -42.21
CA LEU A 460 3.75 8.38 -42.14
C LEU A 460 4.02 9.88 -41.95
N ASP A 461 3.27 10.73 -42.64
CA ASP A 461 3.45 12.18 -42.60
C ASP A 461 3.24 12.73 -41.19
N TYR A 462 2.29 12.17 -40.42
CA TYR A 462 2.13 12.48 -39.00
C TYR A 462 3.41 12.22 -38.18
N TYR A 463 4.01 11.03 -38.29
CA TYR A 463 5.25 10.72 -37.56
C TYR A 463 6.45 11.50 -38.09
N HIS A 464 6.48 11.86 -39.37
CA HIS A 464 7.46 12.81 -39.91
C HIS A 464 7.31 14.20 -39.27
N ARG A 465 6.09 14.75 -39.15
CA ARG A 465 5.85 16.02 -38.44
C ARG A 465 6.32 15.96 -36.99
N LEU A 466 5.95 14.89 -36.26
CA LEU A 466 6.34 14.71 -34.87
C LEU A 466 7.87 14.61 -34.70
N VAL A 467 8.54 13.77 -35.49
CA VAL A 467 10.02 13.65 -35.47
C VAL A 467 10.70 14.98 -35.78
N ASP A 468 10.18 15.75 -36.74
CA ASP A 468 10.77 17.03 -37.14
C ASP A 468 10.52 18.14 -36.12
N ALA A 469 9.35 18.16 -35.47
CA ALA A 469 9.04 19.08 -34.37
C ALA A 469 9.89 18.78 -33.12
N LEU A 470 10.11 17.51 -32.79
CA LEU A 470 11.00 17.09 -31.69
C LEU A 470 12.45 17.52 -31.97
N LEU A 471 12.97 17.24 -33.17
CA LEU A 471 14.34 17.61 -33.53
C LEU A 471 14.52 19.14 -33.62
N ALA A 472 13.50 19.89 -34.07
CA ALA A 472 13.50 21.35 -34.01
C ALA A 472 13.45 21.92 -32.57
N ALA A 473 12.98 21.12 -31.61
CA ALA A 473 13.05 21.40 -30.17
C ALA A 473 14.36 20.91 -29.51
N ASN A 474 15.30 20.33 -30.28
CA ASN A 474 16.50 19.61 -29.82
C ASN A 474 16.23 18.31 -29.03
N ILE A 475 15.01 17.78 -29.07
CA ILE A 475 14.59 16.57 -28.36
C ILE A 475 14.77 15.35 -29.27
N GLN A 476 15.46 14.32 -28.79
CA GLN A 476 15.76 13.13 -29.59
C GLN A 476 14.60 12.11 -29.56
N PRO A 477 14.11 11.63 -30.72
CA PRO A 477 13.04 10.63 -30.77
C PRO A 477 13.54 9.22 -30.42
N HIS A 478 12.86 8.56 -29.49
CA HIS A 478 13.07 7.17 -29.10
C HIS A 478 11.84 6.33 -29.44
N ILE A 479 11.84 5.74 -30.64
CA ILE A 479 10.63 5.17 -31.23
C ILE A 479 10.44 3.69 -30.86
N THR A 480 9.23 3.38 -30.40
CA THR A 480 8.74 2.01 -30.22
C THR A 480 7.93 1.58 -31.45
N LEU A 481 8.35 0.50 -32.13
CA LEU A 481 7.66 0.04 -33.35
C LEU A 481 6.29 -0.57 -33.04
N TYR A 482 6.15 -1.28 -31.92
CA TYR A 482 4.89 -1.92 -31.54
C TYR A 482 4.60 -1.77 -30.04
N HIS A 483 3.44 -1.17 -29.73
CA HIS A 483 2.95 -0.99 -28.36
C HIS A 483 1.50 -1.48 -28.27
N TRP A 484 1.34 -2.80 -28.41
CA TRP A 484 0.11 -3.58 -28.19
C TRP A 484 -1.04 -3.32 -29.20
N ASP A 485 -0.92 -2.34 -30.09
CA ASP A 485 -1.94 -1.85 -31.02
C ASP A 485 -1.96 -2.56 -32.40
N LEU A 486 -1.95 -3.90 -32.37
CA LEU A 486 -1.78 -4.74 -33.56
C LEU A 486 -2.90 -4.49 -34.58
N PRO A 487 -2.63 -4.37 -35.90
CA PRO A 487 -3.67 -4.30 -36.92
C PRO A 487 -4.66 -5.47 -36.80
N GLN A 488 -5.95 -5.15 -36.73
CA GLN A 488 -7.02 -6.13 -36.55
C GLN A 488 -7.05 -7.16 -37.68
N ALA A 489 -6.70 -6.76 -38.91
CA ALA A 489 -6.58 -7.65 -40.06
C ALA A 489 -5.52 -8.76 -39.85
N LEU A 490 -4.43 -8.47 -39.13
CA LEU A 490 -3.45 -9.49 -38.73
C LEU A 490 -3.99 -10.37 -37.61
N GLN A 491 -4.73 -9.80 -36.65
CA GLN A 491 -5.36 -10.58 -35.57
C GLN A 491 -6.45 -11.53 -36.06
N ASP A 492 -7.24 -11.12 -37.06
CA ASP A 492 -8.29 -11.95 -37.67
C ASP A 492 -7.71 -13.15 -38.46
N VAL A 493 -6.43 -13.13 -38.83
CA VAL A 493 -5.68 -14.30 -39.36
C VAL A 493 -4.78 -14.99 -38.31
N GLY A 494 -4.99 -14.70 -37.01
CA GLY A 494 -4.34 -15.38 -35.88
C GLY A 494 -3.35 -14.52 -35.08
N GLY A 495 -3.00 -13.32 -35.53
CA GLY A 495 -2.15 -12.38 -34.81
C GLY A 495 -0.82 -13.00 -34.37
N TRP A 496 -0.46 -12.80 -33.10
CA TRP A 496 0.80 -13.32 -32.53
C TRP A 496 0.85 -14.84 -32.37
N GLU A 497 -0.26 -15.58 -32.53
CA GLU A 497 -0.22 -17.04 -32.59
C GLU A 497 0.34 -17.54 -33.93
N ASN A 498 0.03 -16.82 -35.02
CA ASN A 498 0.40 -17.21 -36.38
C ASN A 498 1.87 -16.86 -36.64
N ASN A 499 2.70 -17.86 -36.97
CA ASN A 499 4.14 -17.67 -37.18
C ASN A 499 4.49 -16.67 -38.30
N THR A 500 3.60 -16.45 -39.28
CA THR A 500 3.79 -15.43 -40.34
C THR A 500 3.86 -13.99 -39.80
N ILE A 501 3.46 -13.75 -38.55
CA ILE A 501 3.61 -12.46 -37.87
C ILE A 501 5.07 -12.00 -37.79
N VAL A 502 6.03 -12.94 -37.75
CA VAL A 502 7.47 -12.65 -37.71
C VAL A 502 7.92 -11.96 -39.01
N ASP A 503 7.51 -12.49 -40.17
CA ASP A 503 7.77 -11.86 -41.46
C ASP A 503 7.04 -10.52 -41.61
N ARG A 504 5.76 -10.44 -41.20
CA ARG A 504 4.96 -9.20 -41.27
C ARG A 504 5.53 -8.09 -40.40
N PHE A 505 6.00 -8.40 -39.20
CA PHE A 505 6.65 -7.43 -38.33
C PHE A 505 8.00 -6.98 -38.89
N ARG A 506 8.79 -7.86 -39.50
CA ARG A 506 10.02 -7.48 -40.23
C ARG A 506 9.72 -6.57 -41.42
N GLU A 507 8.69 -6.87 -42.21
CA GLU A 507 8.25 -6.04 -43.34
C GLU A 507 7.78 -4.64 -42.90
N TYR A 508 7.03 -4.57 -41.80
CA TYR A 508 6.62 -3.30 -41.17
C TYR A 508 7.83 -2.50 -40.66
N ALA A 509 8.74 -3.15 -39.94
CA ALA A 509 9.98 -2.53 -39.48
C ALA A 509 10.82 -1.99 -40.65
N ASP A 510 10.84 -2.68 -41.80
CA ASP A 510 11.55 -2.23 -42.99
C ASP A 510 11.01 -0.91 -43.55
N VAL A 511 9.69 -0.75 -43.60
CA VAL A 511 9.03 0.51 -43.96
C VAL A 511 9.46 1.62 -42.99
N ILE A 512 9.29 1.40 -41.68
CA ILE A 512 9.58 2.43 -40.66
C ILE A 512 11.05 2.85 -40.65
N PHE A 513 12.00 1.90 -40.69
CA PHE A 513 13.43 2.20 -40.71
C PHE A 513 13.85 2.93 -41.99
N SER A 514 13.22 2.64 -43.14
CA SER A 514 13.53 3.33 -44.40
C SER A 514 13.13 4.81 -44.39
N HIS A 515 11.97 5.14 -43.80
CA HIS A 515 11.43 6.50 -43.78
C HIS A 515 12.00 7.36 -42.63
N LEU A 516 12.00 6.85 -41.39
CA LEU A 516 12.32 7.65 -40.19
C LEU A 516 13.78 7.47 -39.71
N GLY A 517 14.43 6.35 -40.01
CA GLY A 517 15.79 6.05 -39.56
C GLY A 517 16.93 6.98 -40.00
N PRO A 518 16.84 7.78 -41.09
CA PRO A 518 17.78 8.86 -41.33
C PRO A 518 17.83 9.87 -40.16
N LYS A 519 16.69 10.13 -39.52
CA LYS A 519 16.52 11.11 -38.43
C LYS A 519 16.54 10.47 -37.04
N VAL A 520 15.97 9.28 -36.87
CA VAL A 520 15.80 8.59 -35.58
C VAL A 520 17.03 7.74 -35.22
N LYS A 521 17.45 7.77 -33.95
CA LYS A 521 18.66 7.06 -33.45
C LYS A 521 18.43 6.06 -32.32
N TYR A 522 17.25 6.02 -31.71
CA TYR A 522 16.91 5.06 -30.66
C TYR A 522 15.62 4.32 -31.00
N TRP A 523 15.69 2.98 -30.97
CA TRP A 523 14.61 2.10 -31.37
C TRP A 523 14.30 1.04 -30.32
N ILE A 524 13.01 0.78 -30.11
CA ILE A 524 12.45 -0.34 -29.37
C ILE A 524 11.58 -1.14 -30.35
N THR A 525 11.80 -2.45 -30.49
CA THR A 525 10.98 -3.27 -31.38
C THR A 525 9.58 -3.49 -30.80
N ILE A 526 9.50 -3.91 -29.54
CA ILE A 526 8.27 -4.35 -28.87
C ILE A 526 8.30 -3.81 -27.45
N ASN A 527 7.21 -3.20 -26.99
CA ASN A 527 7.02 -2.90 -25.58
C ASN A 527 6.43 -4.10 -24.83
N GLU A 528 7.06 -4.49 -23.72
CA GLU A 528 6.48 -5.39 -22.72
C GLU A 528 5.87 -6.68 -23.30
N PRO A 529 6.69 -7.56 -23.91
CA PRO A 529 6.21 -8.79 -24.55
C PRO A 529 5.48 -9.73 -23.58
N TYR A 530 5.74 -9.63 -22.27
CA TYR A 530 4.98 -10.31 -21.23
C TYR A 530 3.50 -9.89 -21.23
N ASN A 531 3.20 -8.60 -21.35
CA ASN A 531 1.81 -8.11 -21.29
C ASN A 531 1.01 -8.51 -22.55
N ILE A 532 1.66 -8.54 -23.71
CA ILE A 532 1.08 -9.08 -24.95
C ILE A 532 0.77 -10.58 -24.80
N ALA A 533 1.70 -11.36 -24.23
CA ALA A 533 1.57 -12.81 -24.08
C ALA A 533 0.59 -13.24 -22.97
N MET A 534 0.66 -12.62 -21.79
CA MET A 534 -0.14 -12.98 -20.62
C MET A 534 -1.42 -12.16 -20.51
N VAL A 535 -1.35 -10.83 -20.47
CA VAL A 535 -2.54 -9.99 -20.25
C VAL A 535 -3.47 -10.03 -21.47
N GLY A 536 -2.91 -10.06 -22.68
CA GLY A 536 -3.67 -10.18 -23.95
C GLY A 536 -4.12 -11.59 -24.33
N HIS A 537 -3.30 -12.63 -24.11
CA HIS A 537 -3.51 -14.00 -24.63
C HIS A 537 -3.53 -15.13 -23.58
N GLY A 538 -3.33 -14.83 -22.29
CA GLY A 538 -3.43 -15.78 -21.17
C GLY A 538 -4.61 -15.49 -20.24
N TYR A 539 -4.63 -14.29 -19.66
CA TYR A 539 -5.70 -13.78 -18.80
C TYR A 539 -6.86 -13.15 -19.61
N GLY A 540 -6.57 -12.59 -20.78
CA GLY A 540 -7.56 -11.97 -21.67
C GLY A 540 -8.16 -10.66 -21.13
N ALA A 541 -7.43 -9.96 -20.27
CA ALA A 541 -7.82 -8.69 -19.63
C ALA A 541 -7.43 -7.45 -20.46
N ALA A 542 -6.50 -7.60 -21.41
CA ALA A 542 -6.16 -6.60 -22.43
C ALA A 542 -6.48 -7.14 -23.83
N ALA A 543 -6.46 -6.30 -24.86
CA ALA A 543 -6.62 -6.74 -26.24
C ALA A 543 -5.56 -7.80 -26.63
N PRO A 544 -5.92 -8.85 -27.40
CA PRO A 544 -7.21 -9.11 -28.05
C PRO A 544 -8.27 -9.79 -27.16
N GLY A 545 -8.02 -9.95 -25.86
CA GLY A 545 -9.00 -10.43 -24.90
C GLY A 545 -9.17 -11.95 -24.84
N ILE A 546 -8.10 -12.70 -25.12
CA ILE A 546 -8.10 -14.15 -25.28
C ILE A 546 -7.58 -14.85 -24.00
N SER A 547 -8.33 -15.85 -23.51
CA SER A 547 -8.01 -16.58 -22.28
C SER A 547 -8.28 -18.10 -22.31
N PHE A 548 -8.68 -18.67 -23.46
CA PHE A 548 -9.18 -20.05 -23.54
C PHE A 548 -8.09 -21.14 -23.64
N ARG A 549 -6.80 -20.77 -23.69
CA ARG A 549 -5.65 -21.70 -23.74
C ARG A 549 -4.48 -21.22 -22.85
N PRO A 550 -4.70 -20.95 -21.55
CA PRO A 550 -3.74 -20.23 -20.70
C PRO A 550 -2.45 -21.02 -20.42
N GLY A 551 -2.43 -22.34 -20.67
CA GLY A 551 -1.24 -23.19 -20.55
C GLY A 551 -0.41 -23.36 -21.82
N THR A 552 -0.81 -22.82 -22.96
CA THR A 552 -0.09 -23.02 -24.24
C THR A 552 0.01 -21.76 -25.11
N LEU A 553 -1.08 -20.99 -25.22
CA LEU A 553 -1.11 -19.83 -26.12
C LEU A 553 -0.14 -18.72 -25.71
N PRO A 554 0.01 -18.34 -24.42
CA PRO A 554 1.01 -17.35 -24.02
C PRO A 554 2.43 -17.73 -24.42
N TYR A 555 2.80 -19.01 -24.32
CA TYR A 555 4.13 -19.49 -24.68
C TYR A 555 4.39 -19.44 -26.18
N LEU A 556 3.40 -19.78 -27.01
CA LEU A 556 3.49 -19.66 -28.47
C LEU A 556 3.57 -18.19 -28.93
N VAL A 557 2.76 -17.32 -28.33
CA VAL A 557 2.80 -15.86 -28.54
C VAL A 557 4.17 -15.29 -28.13
N GLY A 558 4.67 -15.63 -26.94
CA GLY A 558 5.98 -15.21 -26.45
C GLY A 558 7.14 -15.64 -27.36
N HIS A 559 7.08 -16.88 -27.86
CA HIS A 559 8.05 -17.41 -28.82
C HIS A 559 8.05 -16.64 -30.15
N ASN A 560 6.88 -16.32 -30.71
CA ASN A 560 6.78 -15.52 -31.92
C ASN A 560 7.22 -14.06 -31.72
N LEU A 561 6.93 -13.45 -30.56
CA LEU A 561 7.38 -12.10 -30.20
C LEU A 561 8.92 -12.00 -30.16
N ILE A 562 9.59 -12.97 -29.56
CA ILE A 562 11.06 -13.03 -29.51
C ILE A 562 11.67 -13.12 -30.92
N LYS A 563 11.08 -13.97 -31.78
CA LYS A 563 11.54 -14.16 -33.18
C LYS A 563 11.29 -12.92 -34.03
N ALA A 564 10.16 -12.24 -33.84
CA ALA A 564 9.85 -10.97 -34.51
C ALA A 564 10.83 -9.85 -34.10
N HIS A 565 11.15 -9.73 -32.81
CA HIS A 565 12.19 -8.83 -32.33
C HIS A 565 13.55 -9.14 -32.97
N ALA A 566 13.98 -10.41 -32.97
CA ALA A 566 15.27 -10.81 -33.54
C ALA A 566 15.38 -10.46 -35.04
N GLU A 567 14.37 -10.79 -35.85
CA GLU A 567 14.39 -10.45 -37.28
C GLU A 567 14.35 -8.94 -37.56
N ALA A 568 13.67 -8.14 -36.73
CA ALA A 568 13.71 -6.68 -36.83
C ALA A 568 15.09 -6.10 -36.43
N TRP A 569 15.75 -6.66 -35.39
CA TRP A 569 17.12 -6.27 -35.03
C TRP A 569 18.12 -6.62 -36.13
N HIS A 570 18.04 -7.84 -36.70
CA HIS A 570 18.93 -8.27 -37.78
C HIS A 570 18.71 -7.47 -39.07
N LEU A 571 17.45 -7.14 -39.40
CA LEU A 571 17.13 -6.20 -40.47
C LEU A 571 17.82 -4.84 -40.25
N TYR A 572 17.67 -4.25 -39.06
CA TYR A 572 18.31 -2.98 -38.74
C TYR A 572 19.83 -3.09 -38.84
N HIS A 573 20.41 -4.12 -38.23
CA HIS A 573 21.86 -4.36 -38.19
C HIS A 573 22.46 -4.51 -39.60
N HIS A 574 21.84 -5.31 -40.47
CA HIS A 574 22.38 -5.59 -41.81
C HIS A 574 22.07 -4.51 -42.86
N LYS A 575 20.88 -3.89 -42.82
CA LYS A 575 20.40 -2.97 -43.87
C LYS A 575 20.59 -1.49 -43.54
N TYR A 576 20.51 -1.11 -42.27
CA TYR A 576 20.35 0.30 -41.88
C TYR A 576 21.45 0.85 -40.97
N ARG A 577 21.93 0.07 -40.00
CA ARG A 577 22.86 0.51 -38.94
C ARG A 577 24.10 1.23 -39.49
N ALA A 578 24.71 0.71 -40.55
CA ALA A 578 25.92 1.29 -41.15
C ALA A 578 25.71 2.69 -41.77
N ALA A 579 24.49 3.03 -42.20
CA ALA A 579 24.14 4.33 -42.78
C ALA A 579 23.45 5.27 -41.78
N GLN A 580 22.76 4.72 -40.77
CA GLN A 580 21.90 5.47 -39.86
C GLN A 580 22.51 5.69 -38.46
N GLY A 581 23.43 4.82 -38.01
CA GLY A 581 24.16 4.96 -36.75
C GLY A 581 23.32 4.79 -35.47
N GLY A 582 22.09 4.29 -35.55
CA GLY A 582 21.19 4.15 -34.40
C GLY A 582 21.42 2.88 -33.55
N LEU A 583 20.79 2.89 -32.38
CA LEU A 583 20.68 1.78 -31.44
C LEU A 583 19.27 1.17 -31.45
N ILE A 584 19.17 -0.15 -31.31
CA ILE A 584 17.93 -0.92 -31.32
C ILE A 584 17.93 -2.02 -30.26
N SER A 585 16.79 -2.19 -29.59
CA SER A 585 16.57 -3.30 -28.64
C SER A 585 15.08 -3.63 -28.48
N ILE A 586 14.75 -4.46 -27.50
CA ILE A 586 13.40 -4.66 -26.95
C ILE A 586 13.27 -3.90 -25.62
N THR A 587 12.03 -3.63 -25.19
CA THR A 587 11.74 -3.24 -23.81
C THR A 587 11.06 -4.40 -23.08
N ILE A 588 11.63 -4.80 -21.94
CA ILE A 588 11.12 -5.88 -21.09
C ILE A 588 10.68 -5.28 -19.75
N ASN A 589 9.48 -5.63 -19.30
CA ASN A 589 8.99 -5.32 -17.97
C ASN A 589 9.30 -6.42 -16.95
N SER A 590 9.50 -6.01 -15.70
CA SER A 590 9.37 -6.90 -14.56
C SER A 590 9.21 -6.11 -13.27
N ASP A 591 8.29 -6.59 -12.43
CA ASP A 591 8.32 -6.30 -11.00
C ASP A 591 9.54 -6.98 -10.36
N TRP A 592 9.99 -6.47 -9.22
CA TRP A 592 10.95 -7.19 -8.38
C TRP A 592 10.18 -8.13 -7.43
N ALA A 593 10.76 -9.27 -7.07
CA ALA A 593 10.15 -10.20 -6.13
C ALA A 593 11.07 -10.45 -4.92
N GLU A 594 10.59 -10.09 -3.74
CA GLU A 594 11.15 -10.51 -2.45
C GLU A 594 10.48 -11.81 -1.98
N PRO A 595 11.16 -12.64 -1.18
CA PRO A 595 10.48 -13.70 -0.42
C PRO A 595 9.49 -13.08 0.59
N ARG A 596 8.26 -13.61 0.66
CA ARG A 596 7.25 -13.17 1.64
C ARG A 596 7.69 -13.46 3.09
N ASN A 597 8.45 -14.52 3.32
CA ASN A 597 9.25 -14.68 4.53
C ASN A 597 10.73 -14.87 4.12
N PRO A 598 11.64 -13.92 4.40
CA PRO A 598 13.05 -14.00 3.99
C PRO A 598 13.83 -15.13 4.66
N ASP A 599 13.34 -15.66 5.78
CA ASP A 599 13.97 -16.80 6.49
C ASP A 599 13.57 -18.16 5.88
N LYS A 600 12.59 -18.18 4.95
CA LYS A 600 12.00 -19.41 4.42
C LYS A 600 12.51 -19.73 3.00
N GLN A 601 13.27 -20.81 2.89
CA GLN A 601 13.89 -21.26 1.62
C GLN A 601 12.90 -21.42 0.46
N GLU A 602 11.69 -21.94 0.70
CA GLU A 602 10.69 -22.13 -0.35
C GLU A 602 10.06 -20.81 -0.83
N ASP A 603 10.00 -19.78 0.03
CA ASP A 603 9.58 -18.42 -0.33
C ASP A 603 10.72 -17.70 -1.10
N ILE A 604 12.00 -17.93 -0.74
CA ILE A 604 13.18 -17.48 -1.52
C ILE A 604 13.19 -18.11 -2.92
N GLU A 605 12.93 -19.40 -3.02
CA GLU A 605 12.85 -20.09 -4.31
C GLU A 605 11.63 -19.66 -5.12
N ALA A 606 10.50 -19.37 -4.47
CA ALA A 606 9.34 -18.78 -5.13
C ALA A 606 9.67 -17.39 -5.71
N ALA A 607 10.34 -16.51 -4.96
CA ALA A 607 10.80 -15.22 -5.45
C ALA A 607 11.73 -15.36 -6.66
N ARG A 608 12.71 -16.28 -6.62
CA ARG A 608 13.57 -16.59 -7.76
C ARG A 608 12.78 -17.10 -8.96
N ARG A 609 11.76 -17.96 -8.77
CA ARG A 609 10.88 -18.43 -9.86
C ARG A 609 10.04 -17.27 -10.44
N VAL A 610 9.55 -16.35 -9.61
CA VAL A 610 8.79 -15.18 -10.08
C VAL A 610 9.64 -14.33 -11.02
N VAL A 611 10.86 -13.94 -10.63
CA VAL A 611 11.77 -13.18 -11.51
C VAL A 611 12.11 -13.97 -12.78
N GLN A 612 12.46 -15.25 -12.66
CA GLN A 612 12.88 -16.08 -13.80
C GLN A 612 11.77 -16.36 -14.83
N PHE A 613 10.50 -16.38 -14.42
CA PHE A 613 9.36 -16.51 -15.33
C PHE A 613 8.90 -15.15 -15.90
N TYR A 614 9.18 -14.04 -15.22
CA TYR A 614 8.81 -12.68 -15.65
C TYR A 614 9.88 -12.07 -16.55
N ILE A 615 10.91 -11.42 -16.00
CA ILE A 615 12.03 -10.86 -16.80
C ILE A 615 12.78 -11.96 -17.57
N GLY A 616 12.97 -13.12 -16.92
CA GLY A 616 13.81 -14.19 -17.43
C GLY A 616 13.27 -14.83 -18.71
N TRP A 617 11.95 -14.92 -18.88
CA TRP A 617 11.31 -15.52 -20.04
C TRP A 617 11.67 -14.82 -21.37
N PHE A 618 11.79 -13.48 -21.35
CA PHE A 618 12.13 -12.69 -22.54
C PHE A 618 13.60 -12.28 -22.60
N ALA A 619 14.25 -12.04 -21.46
CA ALA A 619 15.66 -11.65 -21.44
C ALA A 619 16.60 -12.83 -21.73
N HIS A 620 16.33 -14.04 -21.23
CA HIS A 620 17.22 -15.19 -21.49
C HIS A 620 17.36 -15.53 -22.99
N PRO A 621 16.28 -15.62 -23.79
CA PRO A 621 16.41 -15.86 -25.23
C PRO A 621 17.22 -14.81 -26.00
N ILE A 622 17.20 -13.55 -25.54
CA ILE A 622 17.84 -12.42 -26.24
C ILE A 622 19.30 -12.25 -25.82
N PHE A 623 19.62 -12.37 -24.53
CA PHE A 623 20.99 -12.21 -24.01
C PHE A 623 21.76 -13.54 -24.01
N ASN A 624 21.12 -14.62 -23.57
CA ASN A 624 21.73 -15.95 -23.40
C ASN A 624 21.48 -16.90 -24.58
N GLY A 625 20.39 -16.70 -25.34
CA GLY A 625 20.07 -17.36 -26.62
C GLY A 625 18.87 -18.32 -26.57
N ASP A 626 18.53 -18.84 -25.39
CA ASP A 626 17.46 -19.81 -25.17
C ASP A 626 16.73 -19.47 -23.86
N TYR A 627 15.55 -20.03 -23.61
CA TYR A 627 14.79 -19.82 -22.36
C TYR A 627 15.59 -20.28 -21.13
N SER A 628 15.28 -19.69 -19.96
CA SER A 628 15.95 -20.06 -18.70
C SER A 628 15.73 -21.54 -18.37
N ASN A 629 16.75 -22.21 -17.84
CA ASN A 629 16.67 -23.64 -17.50
C ASN A 629 15.59 -23.92 -16.45
N VAL A 630 15.34 -22.97 -15.54
CA VAL A 630 14.24 -23.02 -14.56
C VAL A 630 12.89 -23.14 -15.27
N MET A 631 12.62 -22.25 -16.23
CA MET A 631 11.35 -22.23 -16.96
C MET A 631 11.17 -23.46 -17.85
N LYS A 632 12.21 -23.85 -18.62
CA LYS A 632 12.18 -25.04 -19.48
C LYS A 632 11.91 -26.32 -18.70
N THR A 633 12.67 -26.57 -17.63
CA THR A 633 12.54 -27.81 -16.85
C THR A 633 11.17 -27.91 -16.22
N ILE A 634 10.68 -26.87 -15.54
CA ILE A 634 9.39 -26.96 -14.84
C ILE A 634 8.22 -27.12 -15.83
N ILE A 635 8.19 -26.37 -16.93
CA ILE A 635 7.09 -26.51 -17.92
C ILE A 635 7.15 -27.87 -18.63
N ARG A 636 8.34 -28.36 -19.01
CA ARG A 636 8.51 -29.70 -19.59
C ARG A 636 8.00 -30.78 -18.63
N ASP A 637 8.45 -30.76 -17.38
CA ASP A 637 8.16 -31.80 -16.41
C ASP A 637 6.66 -31.78 -16.01
N ARG A 638 6.05 -30.60 -15.89
CA ARG A 638 4.59 -30.46 -15.72
C ARG A 638 3.80 -30.90 -16.96
N SER A 639 4.33 -30.67 -18.17
CA SER A 639 3.71 -31.16 -19.42
C SER A 639 3.73 -32.69 -19.48
N SER A 640 4.85 -33.32 -19.10
CA SER A 640 4.96 -34.78 -19.00
C SER A 640 4.06 -35.36 -17.91
N ALA A 641 3.94 -34.71 -16.74
CA ALA A 641 2.99 -35.10 -15.70
C ALA A 641 1.52 -34.99 -16.16
N ALA A 642 1.20 -34.06 -17.05
CA ALA A 642 -0.10 -33.94 -17.72
C ALA A 642 -0.29 -34.92 -18.90
N GLY A 643 0.63 -35.87 -19.12
CA GLY A 643 0.55 -36.87 -20.18
C GLY A 643 0.88 -36.36 -21.60
N LEU A 644 1.45 -35.15 -21.72
CA LEU A 644 1.80 -34.57 -23.02
C LEU A 644 3.15 -35.11 -23.51
N THR A 645 3.21 -35.47 -24.80
CA THR A 645 4.42 -35.99 -25.45
C THR A 645 5.44 -34.91 -25.83
N LYS A 646 5.12 -33.63 -25.57
CA LYS A 646 5.98 -32.46 -25.78
C LYS A 646 5.74 -31.42 -24.69
N SER A 647 6.74 -30.57 -24.45
CA SER A 647 6.61 -29.37 -23.62
C SER A 647 5.53 -28.43 -24.17
N ARG A 648 4.78 -27.76 -23.28
CA ARG A 648 3.87 -26.64 -23.63
C ARG A 648 4.61 -25.33 -23.93
N LEU A 649 5.84 -25.17 -23.46
CA LEU A 649 6.78 -24.14 -23.90
C LEU A 649 7.48 -24.64 -25.19
N PRO A 650 7.40 -23.92 -26.32
CA PRO A 650 8.14 -24.27 -27.53
C PRO A 650 9.66 -24.31 -27.30
N GLU A 651 10.36 -25.18 -28.01
CA GLU A 651 11.82 -25.27 -27.99
C GLU A 651 12.39 -24.51 -29.19
N PHE A 652 13.43 -23.69 -28.99
CA PHE A 652 14.17 -23.06 -30.09
C PHE A 652 15.11 -24.08 -30.76
N THR A 653 15.23 -24.07 -32.08
CA THR A 653 16.27 -24.88 -32.77
C THR A 653 17.67 -24.30 -32.54
N PRO A 654 18.77 -25.05 -32.76
CA PRO A 654 20.13 -24.51 -32.65
C PRO A 654 20.39 -23.28 -33.54
N GLU A 655 19.73 -23.20 -34.69
CA GLU A 655 19.76 -22.07 -35.61
C GLU A 655 19.02 -20.87 -35.01
N GLU A 656 17.85 -21.08 -34.40
CA GLU A 656 17.07 -20.04 -33.74
C GLU A 656 17.78 -19.50 -32.50
N ILE A 657 18.37 -20.37 -31.66
CA ILE A 657 19.19 -19.97 -30.50
C ILE A 657 20.36 -19.08 -30.94
N LYS A 658 20.98 -19.38 -32.09
CA LYS A 658 22.04 -18.56 -32.68
C LYS A 658 21.50 -17.25 -33.28
N ARG A 659 20.21 -17.21 -33.67
CA ARG A 659 19.56 -16.06 -34.29
C ARG A 659 19.01 -15.05 -33.27
N THR A 660 18.52 -15.52 -32.13
CA THR A 660 18.01 -14.69 -31.03
C THR A 660 19.14 -14.14 -30.14
N LYS A 661 20.24 -14.89 -29.96
CA LYS A 661 21.33 -14.46 -29.08
C LYS A 661 22.02 -13.20 -29.57
N GLY A 662 22.07 -12.19 -28.70
CA GLY A 662 22.78 -10.93 -28.92
C GLY A 662 22.02 -9.89 -29.75
N THR A 663 20.70 -10.03 -29.94
CA THR A 663 19.88 -9.07 -30.70
C THR A 663 19.52 -7.81 -29.91
N HIS A 664 20.46 -7.27 -29.15
CA HIS A 664 20.25 -6.11 -28.29
C HIS A 664 21.45 -5.15 -28.33
N ASP A 665 21.19 -3.85 -28.33
CA ASP A 665 22.24 -2.83 -28.20
C ASP A 665 22.33 -2.26 -26.77
N TYR A 666 21.23 -2.39 -26.02
CA TYR A 666 21.03 -2.00 -24.62
C TYR A 666 19.90 -2.85 -24.03
N PHE A 667 19.78 -2.93 -22.71
CA PHE A 667 18.63 -3.49 -22.02
C PHE A 667 17.57 -2.39 -21.86
N GLY A 668 16.49 -2.44 -22.64
CA GLY A 668 15.31 -1.60 -22.43
C GLY A 668 14.49 -2.17 -21.28
N PHE A 669 14.27 -1.39 -20.22
CA PHE A 669 13.66 -1.91 -18.98
C PHE A 669 12.51 -1.04 -18.49
N ASN A 670 11.38 -1.68 -18.18
CA ASN A 670 10.23 -1.06 -17.53
C ASN A 670 10.05 -1.65 -16.12
N HIS A 671 9.81 -0.80 -15.14
CA HIS A 671 9.65 -1.21 -13.75
C HIS A 671 8.73 -0.25 -12.99
N TYR A 672 7.91 -0.79 -12.09
CA TYR A 672 6.89 -0.04 -11.37
C TYR A 672 6.84 -0.40 -9.87
N THR A 673 6.81 -1.70 -9.53
CA THR A 673 6.61 -2.17 -8.15
C THR A 673 7.45 -3.40 -7.77
N THR A 674 7.47 -3.69 -6.48
CA THR A 674 7.92 -4.95 -5.87
C THR A 674 6.70 -5.79 -5.49
N VAL A 675 6.87 -7.11 -5.37
CA VAL A 675 5.90 -8.05 -4.79
C VAL A 675 6.59 -8.99 -3.78
N LEU A 676 5.82 -9.52 -2.84
CA LEU A 676 6.20 -10.59 -1.92
C LEU A 676 5.74 -11.95 -2.49
N ALA A 677 6.68 -12.85 -2.73
CA ALA A 677 6.45 -14.14 -3.38
C ALA A 677 6.50 -15.33 -2.41
N PHE A 678 5.71 -16.36 -2.69
CA PHE A 678 5.60 -17.58 -1.87
C PHE A 678 5.17 -18.79 -2.71
N PRO A 679 5.52 -20.03 -2.31
CA PRO A 679 5.12 -21.22 -3.06
C PRO A 679 3.61 -21.42 -2.98
N VAL A 680 3.00 -21.81 -4.10
CA VAL A 680 1.59 -22.21 -4.18
C VAL A 680 1.51 -23.48 -5.02
N ASP A 681 0.85 -24.51 -4.47
CA ASP A 681 0.51 -25.71 -5.22
C ASP A 681 -0.81 -25.50 -5.95
N TYR A 682 -0.76 -25.52 -7.28
CA TYR A 682 -1.91 -25.47 -8.18
C TYR A 682 -2.29 -26.87 -8.71
N GLY A 683 -1.65 -27.93 -8.17
CA GLY A 683 -1.80 -29.31 -8.61
C GLY A 683 -1.59 -29.45 -10.12
N ASN A 684 -2.54 -30.13 -10.76
CA ASN A 684 -2.50 -30.46 -12.19
C ASN A 684 -2.99 -29.33 -13.12
N LEU A 685 -3.31 -28.13 -12.61
CA LEU A 685 -3.74 -27.00 -13.46
C LEU A 685 -2.65 -26.60 -14.47
N GLN A 686 -3.03 -26.36 -15.73
CA GLN A 686 -2.11 -26.07 -16.82
C GLN A 686 -2.27 -24.60 -17.26
N HIS A 687 -1.60 -23.69 -16.55
CA HIS A 687 -1.48 -22.26 -16.87
C HIS A 687 -0.16 -21.69 -16.32
N TYR A 688 0.25 -20.52 -16.81
CA TYR A 688 1.51 -19.84 -16.43
C TYR A 688 1.78 -19.82 -14.92
N ASP A 689 0.84 -19.34 -14.09
CA ASP A 689 1.06 -19.24 -12.63
C ASP A 689 1.21 -20.60 -11.94
N ALA A 690 0.51 -21.63 -12.44
CA ALA A 690 0.66 -23.01 -11.99
C ALA A 690 2.01 -23.62 -12.43
N ASP A 691 2.54 -23.20 -13.58
CA ASP A 691 3.88 -23.58 -14.04
C ASP A 691 4.99 -22.85 -13.29
N ARG A 692 4.74 -21.61 -12.87
CA ARG A 692 5.63 -20.82 -12.01
C ARG A 692 5.66 -21.35 -10.56
N GLY A 693 4.57 -21.98 -10.11
CA GLY A 693 4.43 -22.58 -8.79
C GLY A 693 4.63 -21.56 -7.65
N ALA A 694 4.19 -20.33 -7.87
CA ALA A 694 4.43 -19.22 -6.94
C ALA A 694 3.30 -18.17 -7.02
N GLY A 695 2.72 -17.86 -5.86
CA GLY A 695 1.81 -16.75 -5.65
C GLY A 695 2.58 -15.47 -5.27
N THR A 696 1.92 -14.32 -5.42
CA THR A 696 2.48 -12.99 -5.18
C THR A 696 1.45 -12.10 -4.49
N ILE A 697 1.87 -11.35 -3.47
CA ILE A 697 1.06 -10.33 -2.77
C ILE A 697 1.86 -9.03 -2.58
N ALA A 698 1.17 -7.92 -2.38
CA ALA A 698 1.77 -6.70 -1.87
C ALA A 698 2.01 -6.77 -0.36
N ASP A 699 3.01 -6.05 0.16
CA ASP A 699 3.00 -5.67 1.58
C ASP A 699 1.89 -4.63 1.83
N ARG A 700 1.24 -4.71 3.00
CA ARG A 700 0.23 -3.74 3.46
C ARG A 700 0.87 -2.45 3.98
N ALA A 701 2.15 -2.48 4.36
CA ALA A 701 2.89 -1.31 4.83
C ALA A 701 3.38 -0.40 3.69
N TRP A 702 3.48 -0.89 2.45
CA TRP A 702 3.87 -0.06 1.29
C TRP A 702 2.73 0.85 0.85
N LEU A 703 3.06 2.09 0.46
CA LEU A 703 2.07 3.09 0.06
C LEU A 703 1.32 2.65 -1.21
N ASP A 704 0.01 2.88 -1.22
CA ASP A 704 -0.88 2.68 -2.36
C ASP A 704 -0.71 3.73 -3.46
N SER A 705 -1.29 3.43 -4.61
CA SER A 705 -1.39 4.31 -5.79
C SER A 705 -2.83 4.28 -6.34
N GLY A 706 -3.08 4.89 -7.49
CA GLY A 706 -4.34 4.74 -8.21
C GLY A 706 -4.62 3.31 -8.69
N SER A 707 -3.57 2.50 -8.84
CA SER A 707 -3.58 1.15 -9.39
C SER A 707 -3.44 0.09 -8.28
N THR A 708 -4.36 -0.87 -8.21
CA THR A 708 -4.36 -1.91 -7.16
C THR A 708 -3.16 -2.86 -7.20
N TRP A 709 -2.43 -2.90 -8.33
CA TRP A 709 -1.25 -3.71 -8.53
C TRP A 709 0.07 -2.98 -8.18
N LEU A 710 0.08 -1.65 -8.09
CA LEU A 710 1.30 -0.84 -7.98
C LEU A 710 1.45 -0.28 -6.56
N LYS A 711 2.51 -0.71 -5.86
CA LYS A 711 2.91 -0.22 -4.54
C LYS A 711 4.24 0.54 -4.59
N VAL A 712 4.32 1.66 -3.88
CA VAL A 712 5.57 2.44 -3.77
C VAL A 712 6.60 1.63 -2.96
N SER A 713 7.57 1.05 -3.65
CA SER A 713 8.52 0.08 -3.10
C SER A 713 9.94 0.27 -3.70
N PRO A 714 10.58 1.44 -3.48
CA PRO A 714 11.70 1.92 -4.29
C PRO A 714 12.95 1.03 -4.25
N PHE A 715 13.21 0.37 -3.12
CA PHE A 715 14.37 -0.50 -2.92
C PHE A 715 14.43 -1.64 -3.95
N GLY A 716 13.27 -2.17 -4.38
CA GLY A 716 13.19 -3.24 -5.35
C GLY A 716 13.74 -2.85 -6.72
N PHE A 717 13.67 -1.56 -7.08
CA PHE A 717 14.23 -1.06 -8.33
C PHE A 717 15.75 -1.22 -8.36
N ARG A 718 16.44 -0.83 -7.28
CA ARG A 718 17.90 -1.05 -7.12
C ARG A 718 18.22 -2.54 -7.13
N ARG A 719 17.41 -3.40 -6.49
CA ARG A 719 17.62 -4.85 -6.46
C ARG A 719 17.48 -5.49 -7.85
N ILE A 720 16.46 -5.15 -8.64
CA ILE A 720 16.30 -5.70 -10.00
C ILE A 720 17.31 -5.15 -11.00
N LEU A 721 17.74 -3.90 -10.87
CA LEU A 721 18.86 -3.34 -11.66
C LEU A 721 20.17 -4.09 -11.38
N ASN A 722 20.42 -4.48 -10.12
CA ASN A 722 21.54 -5.35 -9.76
C ASN A 722 21.37 -6.77 -10.30
N PHE A 723 20.16 -7.34 -10.26
CA PHE A 723 19.88 -8.64 -10.88
C PHE A 723 20.19 -8.62 -12.38
N ILE A 724 19.72 -7.61 -13.13
CA ILE A 724 20.02 -7.45 -14.57
C ILE A 724 21.53 -7.39 -14.82
N LYS A 725 22.26 -6.64 -13.97
CA LYS A 725 23.73 -6.57 -14.03
C LYS A 725 24.38 -7.94 -13.83
N GLN A 726 23.94 -8.72 -12.83
CA GLN A 726 24.56 -10.00 -12.47
C GLN A 726 24.22 -11.11 -13.48
N GLU A 727 22.95 -11.20 -13.90
CA GLU A 727 22.43 -12.28 -14.76
C GLU A 727 22.84 -12.11 -16.24
N TYR A 728 22.95 -10.87 -16.72
CA TYR A 728 23.18 -10.55 -18.14
C TYR A 728 24.50 -9.84 -18.44
N GLY A 729 25.43 -9.77 -17.48
CA GLY A 729 26.80 -9.32 -17.70
C GLY A 729 27.01 -7.80 -17.75
N ASN A 730 26.27 -7.05 -16.92
CA ASN A 730 26.26 -5.57 -16.86
C ASN A 730 26.03 -4.88 -18.23
N PRO A 731 24.95 -5.20 -18.95
CA PRO A 731 24.63 -4.53 -20.20
C PRO A 731 24.28 -3.04 -19.95
N PRO A 732 24.43 -2.16 -20.96
CA PRO A 732 23.91 -0.80 -20.90
C PRO A 732 22.40 -0.84 -20.64
N ILE A 733 21.89 -0.20 -19.58
CA ILE A 733 20.45 -0.16 -19.26
C ILE A 733 19.87 1.20 -19.65
N ILE A 734 18.72 1.22 -20.33
CA ILE A 734 17.88 2.40 -20.46
C ILE A 734 16.53 2.06 -19.82
N ILE A 735 16.16 2.80 -18.78
CA ILE A 735 14.84 2.70 -18.17
C ILE A 735 13.86 3.40 -19.12
N THR A 736 12.96 2.63 -19.71
CA THR A 736 12.04 3.08 -20.77
C THR A 736 10.64 3.43 -20.26
N GLU A 737 10.28 2.96 -19.05
CA GLU A 737 9.13 3.41 -18.25
C GLU A 737 9.41 3.21 -16.75
N ASN A 738 9.03 4.21 -15.95
CA ASN A 738 8.84 4.12 -14.51
C ASN A 738 7.93 5.28 -14.07
N GLY A 739 6.95 5.03 -13.20
CA GLY A 739 5.96 6.05 -12.82
C GLY A 739 4.93 5.56 -11.80
N VAL A 740 3.97 6.42 -11.44
CA VAL A 740 2.90 6.09 -10.48
C VAL A 740 1.57 6.75 -10.84
N SER A 741 0.49 6.02 -10.62
CA SER A 741 -0.88 6.43 -10.89
C SER A 741 -1.53 7.13 -9.69
N GLU A 742 -2.52 7.98 -9.98
CA GLU A 742 -3.54 8.45 -9.03
C GLU A 742 -4.93 8.00 -9.50
N ARG A 743 -5.90 8.00 -8.57
CA ARG A 743 -7.33 7.75 -8.83
C ARG A 743 -8.17 8.62 -7.89
N GLY A 744 -9.41 8.92 -8.29
CA GLY A 744 -10.33 9.76 -7.53
C GLY A 744 -10.34 11.21 -8.04
N PRO A 745 -10.59 12.21 -7.17
CA PRO A 745 -10.53 13.63 -7.53
C PRO A 745 -9.22 14.01 -8.21
N VAL A 746 -9.24 15.05 -9.04
CA VAL A 746 -8.03 15.59 -9.67
C VAL A 746 -7.32 16.51 -8.68
N ASP A 747 -6.07 16.21 -8.37
CA ASP A 747 -5.16 17.10 -7.66
C ASP A 747 -3.99 17.46 -8.59
N LEU A 748 -3.70 18.75 -8.70
CA LEU A 748 -2.55 19.25 -9.45
C LEU A 748 -1.32 19.41 -8.55
N ASN A 749 -1.49 19.35 -7.23
CA ASN A 749 -0.42 19.32 -6.23
C ASN A 749 -0.08 17.88 -5.82
N ASP A 750 0.34 17.08 -6.79
CA ASP A 750 0.57 15.64 -6.70
C ASP A 750 1.87 15.26 -5.95
N VAL A 751 1.97 15.65 -4.68
CA VAL A 751 3.15 15.41 -3.82
C VAL A 751 3.52 13.92 -3.75
N HIS A 752 2.54 13.02 -3.84
CA HIS A 752 2.76 11.57 -3.88
C HIS A 752 3.56 11.12 -5.13
N ARG A 753 3.27 11.68 -6.30
CA ARG A 753 3.97 11.39 -7.57
C ARG A 753 5.37 11.99 -7.54
N SER A 754 5.52 13.20 -6.99
CA SER A 754 6.83 13.80 -6.72
C SER A 754 7.68 12.93 -5.77
N HIS A 755 7.09 12.37 -4.70
CA HIS A 755 7.79 11.48 -3.78
C HIS A 755 8.19 10.13 -4.40
N TYR A 756 7.35 9.58 -5.28
CA TYR A 756 7.71 8.39 -6.07
C TYR A 756 8.95 8.67 -6.94
N TYR A 757 8.94 9.74 -7.73
CA TYR A 757 10.08 10.13 -8.56
C TYR A 757 11.33 10.48 -7.72
N GLU A 758 11.18 11.16 -6.58
CA GLU A 758 12.25 11.41 -5.59
C GLU A 758 12.95 10.09 -5.22
N LYS A 759 12.20 9.10 -4.74
CA LYS A 759 12.77 7.86 -4.22
C LYS A 759 13.23 6.90 -5.32
N TYR A 760 12.48 6.69 -6.40
CA TYR A 760 12.85 5.75 -7.46
C TYR A 760 14.07 6.23 -8.26
N ILE A 761 14.13 7.51 -8.67
CA ILE A 761 15.30 8.03 -9.39
C ILE A 761 16.53 8.05 -8.46
N ASN A 762 16.37 8.22 -7.14
CA ASN A 762 17.49 8.09 -6.20
C ASN A 762 18.03 6.65 -6.12
N GLN A 763 17.17 5.64 -6.23
CA GLN A 763 17.59 4.23 -6.30
C GLN A 763 18.32 3.90 -7.62
N VAL A 764 17.95 4.55 -8.73
CA VAL A 764 18.71 4.51 -9.99
C VAL A 764 20.10 5.15 -9.80
N LEU A 765 20.19 6.28 -9.09
CA LEU A 765 21.47 6.92 -8.77
C LEU A 765 22.35 6.01 -7.89
N LYS A 766 21.77 5.36 -6.86
CA LYS A 766 22.46 4.37 -6.02
C LYS A 766 22.96 3.18 -6.83
N ALA A 767 22.12 2.61 -7.69
CA ALA A 767 22.50 1.50 -8.57
C ALA A 767 23.67 1.87 -9.50
N ARG A 768 23.72 3.11 -10.02
CA ARG A 768 24.83 3.56 -10.85
C ARG A 768 26.10 3.89 -10.04
N LEU A 769 26.00 4.67 -8.96
CA LEU A 769 27.16 5.21 -8.24
C LEU A 769 27.75 4.26 -7.19
N LEU A 770 26.92 3.47 -6.50
CA LEU A 770 27.36 2.56 -5.44
C LEU A 770 27.59 1.15 -5.98
N ASP A 771 26.67 0.65 -6.81
CA ASP A 771 26.70 -0.74 -7.29
C ASP A 771 27.37 -0.88 -8.67
N GLY A 772 27.60 0.22 -9.38
CA GLY A 772 28.26 0.25 -10.69
C GLY A 772 27.47 -0.41 -11.81
N VAL A 773 26.13 -0.27 -11.82
CA VAL A 773 25.25 -0.67 -12.95
C VAL A 773 25.33 0.39 -14.05
N ASP A 774 25.52 -0.01 -15.32
CA ASP A 774 25.64 0.96 -16.43
C ASP A 774 24.28 1.48 -16.93
N ILE A 775 23.60 2.26 -16.09
CA ILE A 775 22.32 2.89 -16.42
C ILE A 775 22.55 4.22 -17.15
N ARG A 776 22.07 4.31 -18.39
CA ARG A 776 22.33 5.45 -19.30
C ARG A 776 21.13 6.36 -19.53
N GLY A 777 19.93 5.98 -19.07
CA GLY A 777 18.74 6.79 -19.23
C GLY A 777 17.60 6.44 -18.29
N TYR A 778 16.72 7.42 -18.09
CA TYR A 778 15.49 7.33 -17.32
C TYR A 778 14.32 7.99 -18.08
N THR A 779 13.17 7.30 -18.08
CA THR A 779 11.96 7.71 -18.80
C THR A 779 10.75 7.64 -17.88
N ALA A 780 10.17 8.79 -17.58
CA ALA A 780 8.95 8.90 -16.78
C ALA A 780 7.72 8.35 -17.53
N TRP A 781 6.89 7.56 -16.85
CA TRP A 781 5.54 7.20 -17.32
C TRP A 781 4.49 8.01 -16.53
N SER A 782 3.73 8.92 -17.14
CA SER A 782 3.66 9.32 -18.56
C SER A 782 3.85 10.82 -18.74
N LEU A 783 4.01 11.29 -20.00
CA LEU A 783 3.99 12.73 -20.32
C LEU A 783 2.69 13.36 -19.81
N MET A 784 1.55 12.76 -20.17
CA MET A 784 0.22 13.26 -19.84
C MET A 784 -0.74 12.13 -19.47
N ASP A 785 -1.84 12.47 -18.81
CA ASP A 785 -2.96 11.55 -18.58
C ASP A 785 -3.56 11.09 -19.91
N ASN A 786 -3.82 9.80 -20.02
CA ASN A 786 -4.10 9.12 -21.27
C ASN A 786 -5.08 7.95 -21.02
N LEU A 787 -5.48 7.23 -22.06
CA LEU A 787 -6.31 6.03 -21.90
C LEU A 787 -5.47 4.89 -21.33
N GLU A 788 -5.57 4.62 -20.02
CA GLU A 788 -4.81 3.58 -19.32
C GLU A 788 -5.44 2.19 -19.52
N TRP A 789 -5.38 1.75 -20.78
CA TRP A 789 -5.79 0.44 -21.28
C TRP A 789 -7.22 0.06 -20.86
N ALA A 790 -7.42 -1.06 -20.16
CA ALA A 790 -8.74 -1.51 -19.70
C ALA A 790 -9.30 -0.69 -18.52
N THR A 791 -8.52 0.19 -17.91
CA THR A 791 -8.95 1.07 -16.80
C THR A 791 -9.55 2.39 -17.30
N GLY A 792 -9.54 2.62 -18.62
CA GLY A 792 -10.09 3.84 -19.23
C GLY A 792 -9.30 5.07 -18.77
N PHE A 793 -10.00 6.17 -18.46
CA PHE A 793 -9.39 7.37 -17.87
C PHE A 793 -9.37 7.36 -16.33
N SER A 794 -9.55 6.19 -15.71
CA SER A 794 -9.77 6.04 -14.26
C SER A 794 -8.50 5.88 -13.43
N GLU A 795 -7.35 5.66 -14.06
CA GLU A 795 -6.01 5.64 -13.46
C GLU A 795 -5.14 6.63 -14.24
N ARG A 796 -4.47 7.56 -13.55
CA ARG A 796 -3.83 8.72 -14.17
C ARG A 796 -2.34 8.77 -13.84
N PHE A 797 -1.49 8.58 -14.85
CA PHE A 797 -0.03 8.53 -14.72
C PHE A 797 0.71 9.83 -15.10
N GLY A 798 0.01 10.83 -15.63
CA GLY A 798 0.63 11.98 -16.29
C GLY A 798 1.37 12.95 -15.37
N LEU A 799 2.51 13.46 -15.84
CA LEU A 799 3.08 14.71 -15.33
C LEU A 799 2.17 15.91 -15.66
N PHE A 800 1.41 15.82 -16.75
CA PHE A 800 0.36 16.77 -17.14
C PHE A 800 -1.04 16.13 -17.04
N TYR A 801 -1.97 16.80 -16.38
CA TYR A 801 -3.39 16.47 -16.38
C TYR A 801 -4.01 16.80 -17.75
N VAL A 802 -4.87 15.92 -18.28
CA VAL A 802 -5.64 16.17 -19.51
C VAL A 802 -7.12 16.30 -19.16
N ASN A 803 -7.68 17.47 -19.46
CA ASN A 803 -9.06 17.78 -19.12
C ASN A 803 -10.05 17.20 -20.14
N HIS A 804 -10.45 15.94 -19.93
CA HIS A 804 -11.42 15.24 -20.76
C HIS A 804 -12.87 15.81 -20.68
N SER A 805 -13.12 16.82 -19.82
CA SER A 805 -14.38 17.59 -19.82
C SER A 805 -14.31 18.89 -20.64
N ASP A 806 -13.13 19.27 -21.14
CA ASP A 806 -12.94 20.36 -22.08
C ASP A 806 -12.86 19.80 -23.52
N PRO A 807 -13.71 20.25 -24.46
CA PRO A 807 -13.63 19.84 -25.86
C PRO A 807 -12.29 20.11 -26.55
N ASN A 808 -11.45 21.00 -25.99
CA ASN A 808 -10.11 21.28 -26.50
C ASN A 808 -9.02 20.37 -25.89
N LEU A 809 -9.38 19.49 -24.95
CA LEU A 809 -8.47 18.58 -24.23
C LEU A 809 -7.23 19.29 -23.68
N SER A 810 -7.48 20.40 -22.95
CA SER A 810 -6.42 21.20 -22.34
C SER A 810 -5.51 20.37 -21.43
N ARG A 811 -4.21 20.52 -21.65
CA ARG A 811 -3.15 19.93 -20.83
C ARG A 811 -2.72 20.91 -19.75
N VAL A 812 -2.57 20.46 -18.52
CA VAL A 812 -2.22 21.29 -17.34
C VAL A 812 -1.10 20.62 -16.54
N ALA A 813 0.02 21.31 -16.35
CA ALA A 813 1.14 20.81 -15.57
C ALA A 813 0.74 20.52 -14.11
N ARG A 814 1.11 19.35 -13.59
CA ARG A 814 1.07 19.06 -12.13
C ARG A 814 2.36 19.50 -11.45
N SER A 815 2.40 19.54 -10.12
CA SER A 815 3.60 19.92 -9.36
C SER A 815 4.78 18.96 -9.62
N SER A 816 4.51 17.69 -9.90
CA SER A 816 5.51 16.71 -10.32
C SER A 816 6.20 17.02 -11.65
N ALA A 817 5.56 17.74 -12.59
CA ALA A 817 6.20 18.17 -13.83
C ALA A 817 7.36 19.14 -13.55
N ALA A 818 7.12 20.14 -12.69
CA ALA A 818 8.14 21.08 -12.22
C ALA A 818 9.22 20.37 -11.39
N PHE A 819 8.84 19.42 -10.53
CA PHE A 819 9.79 18.63 -9.75
C PHE A 819 10.70 17.77 -10.65
N TYR A 820 10.16 17.07 -11.64
CA TYR A 820 10.94 16.27 -12.59
C TYR A 820 11.86 17.16 -13.45
N SER A 821 11.35 18.29 -13.97
CA SER A 821 12.15 19.30 -14.66
C SER A 821 13.32 19.82 -13.81
N SER A 822 13.16 19.89 -12.47
CA SER A 822 14.24 20.26 -11.56
C SER A 822 15.31 19.17 -11.40
N ILE A 823 14.93 17.88 -11.32
CA ILE A 823 15.88 16.74 -11.29
C ILE A 823 16.69 16.70 -12.59
N ILE A 824 16.04 16.91 -13.73
CA ILE A 824 16.68 17.00 -15.05
C ILE A 824 17.65 18.19 -15.09
N SER A 825 17.21 19.37 -14.66
CA SER A 825 18.02 20.60 -14.65
C SER A 825 19.25 20.50 -13.73
N CYS A 826 19.15 19.77 -12.62
CA CYS A 826 20.27 19.44 -11.72
C CYS A 826 21.02 18.16 -12.12
N ASN A 827 20.58 17.45 -13.16
CA ASN A 827 21.09 16.15 -13.60
C ASN A 827 21.27 15.14 -12.44
N GLY A 828 20.30 15.07 -11.52
CA GLY A 828 20.38 14.27 -10.28
C GLY A 828 19.96 15.04 -9.03
N PHE A 829 20.53 14.68 -7.89
CA PHE A 829 20.16 15.18 -6.56
C PHE A 829 21.34 15.92 -5.92
N PRO A 830 21.42 17.26 -6.02
CA PRO A 830 22.51 18.01 -5.42
C PRO A 830 22.37 18.06 -3.89
N ASP A 831 23.49 18.11 -3.18
CA ASP A 831 23.55 18.08 -1.72
C ASP A 831 22.99 19.38 -1.09
N PRO A 832 21.94 19.32 -0.24
CA PRO A 832 21.39 20.49 0.46
C PRO A 832 22.40 21.20 1.37
N ALA A 833 23.40 20.50 1.93
CA ALA A 833 24.42 21.12 2.78
C ALA A 833 25.37 22.04 1.99
N SER A 834 25.43 21.87 0.67
CA SER A 834 26.16 22.75 -0.26
C SER A 834 25.40 24.05 -0.61
N GLY A 835 24.20 24.26 -0.07
CA GLY A 835 23.42 25.50 -0.23
C GLY A 835 22.46 25.51 -1.42
N PRO A 836 21.91 26.70 -1.80
CA PRO A 836 20.95 26.81 -2.89
C PRO A 836 21.63 26.66 -4.26
N HIS A 837 21.41 25.53 -4.93
CA HIS A 837 22.01 25.22 -6.24
C HIS A 837 21.31 25.98 -7.37
N ALA A 838 22.12 26.58 -8.26
CA ALA A 838 21.61 27.34 -9.41
C ALA A 838 20.75 26.51 -10.38
N CYS A 839 20.93 25.18 -10.41
CA CYS A 839 20.16 24.26 -11.25
C CYS A 839 18.67 24.14 -10.87
N PHE A 840 18.26 24.58 -9.69
CA PHE A 840 16.84 24.68 -9.32
C PHE A 840 16.15 25.92 -9.93
N ASN A 841 16.92 26.97 -10.26
CA ASN A 841 16.43 28.21 -10.88
C ASN A 841 17.33 28.62 -12.06
N PRO A 842 17.50 27.78 -13.10
CA PRO A 842 18.34 28.13 -14.22
C PRO A 842 17.73 29.31 -14.97
N GLN A 843 18.54 30.34 -15.19
CA GLN A 843 18.20 31.45 -16.08
C GLN A 843 17.85 30.89 -17.47
N PRO A 844 16.87 31.46 -18.20
CA PRO A 844 16.67 31.12 -19.60
C PRO A 844 17.98 31.40 -20.35
N GLU A 845 18.44 30.45 -21.16
CA GLU A 845 19.74 30.58 -21.83
C GLU A 845 19.80 31.85 -22.67
N ALA A 846 20.89 32.61 -22.49
CA ALA A 846 21.13 33.84 -23.23
C ALA A 846 21.37 33.51 -24.71
N THR A 847 20.31 33.56 -25.51
CA THR A 847 20.41 33.47 -26.97
C THR A 847 21.38 34.53 -27.47
N SER A 848 22.49 34.08 -28.08
CA SER A 848 23.60 34.92 -28.50
C SER A 848 23.28 35.73 -29.76
N THR A 849 22.34 36.64 -29.63
CA THR A 849 22.04 37.66 -30.65
C THR A 849 23.21 38.65 -30.74
N PRO A 850 23.66 39.04 -31.96
CA PRO A 850 24.79 39.96 -32.11
C PRO A 850 24.49 41.34 -31.50
N THR A 851 25.39 41.84 -30.65
CA THR A 851 25.29 43.14 -29.98
C THR A 851 25.61 44.30 -30.94
N GLY A 852 24.64 44.65 -31.78
CA GLY A 852 24.59 45.93 -32.51
C GLY A 852 23.39 46.77 -32.06
N PRO A 853 23.50 48.11 -31.95
CA PRO A 853 22.34 48.96 -31.72
C PRO A 853 21.38 48.91 -32.93
N PRO A 854 20.05 48.97 -32.73
CA PRO A 854 19.09 48.93 -33.83
C PRO A 854 19.27 50.11 -34.81
N HIS A 855 19.17 49.83 -36.11
CA HIS A 855 19.04 50.87 -37.13
C HIS A 855 17.66 51.55 -37.05
N PRO A 856 17.52 52.86 -37.32
CA PRO A 856 16.23 53.56 -37.20
C PRO A 856 15.12 53.07 -38.15
N ASP A 857 15.48 52.40 -39.23
CA ASP A 857 14.60 52.15 -40.40
C ASP A 857 13.58 51.00 -40.19
N SER A 858 13.44 50.45 -38.98
CA SER A 858 12.51 49.36 -38.66
C SER A 858 11.28 49.76 -37.82
N MET A 859 11.07 51.06 -37.57
CA MET A 859 9.90 51.55 -36.84
C MET A 859 8.69 51.75 -37.77
N VAL A 860 7.49 51.50 -37.24
CA VAL A 860 6.21 51.57 -37.97
C VAL A 860 5.27 52.51 -37.24
N SER A 861 4.77 53.54 -37.93
CA SER A 861 3.79 54.48 -37.38
C SER A 861 2.42 53.82 -37.23
N PHE A 862 1.98 53.56 -36.00
CA PHE A 862 0.66 53.04 -35.67
C PHE A 862 -0.05 54.00 -34.70
N LEU A 863 -1.25 54.46 -35.07
CA LEU A 863 -2.03 55.49 -34.34
C LEU A 863 -1.25 56.79 -34.03
N GLY A 864 -0.24 57.13 -34.83
CA GLY A 864 0.60 58.32 -34.63
C GLY A 864 1.75 58.12 -33.62
N MET A 865 2.01 56.89 -33.19
CA MET A 865 3.21 56.50 -32.44
C MET A 865 4.11 55.66 -33.35
N ASP A 866 5.40 55.98 -33.38
CA ASP A 866 6.39 55.09 -33.98
C ASP A 866 6.65 53.92 -33.02
N LEU A 867 6.35 52.70 -33.47
CA LEU A 867 6.43 51.46 -32.70
C LEU A 867 7.27 50.42 -33.43
N SER A 868 7.82 49.42 -32.73
CA SER A 868 8.35 48.24 -33.43
C SER A 868 7.21 47.46 -34.08
N PRO A 869 7.47 46.64 -35.13
CA PRO A 869 6.41 45.92 -35.84
C PRO A 869 5.56 45.03 -34.92
N ARG A 870 6.18 44.45 -33.89
CA ARG A 870 5.52 43.58 -32.90
C ARG A 870 4.63 44.36 -31.93
N GLU A 871 5.00 45.59 -31.58
CA GLU A 871 4.15 46.46 -30.75
C GLU A 871 2.97 47.03 -31.54
N ALA A 872 3.18 47.37 -32.82
CA ALA A 872 2.11 47.75 -33.74
C ALA A 872 1.12 46.60 -33.99
N GLU A 873 1.62 45.35 -34.12
CA GLU A 873 0.81 44.14 -34.21
C GLU A 873 -0.06 43.90 -32.95
N VAL A 874 0.54 43.99 -31.76
CA VAL A 874 -0.21 43.90 -30.48
C VAL A 874 -1.25 45.03 -30.35
N GLY A 875 -0.90 46.25 -30.76
CA GLY A 875 -1.82 47.39 -30.81
C GLY A 875 -3.00 47.17 -31.79
N LEU A 876 -2.75 46.55 -32.93
CA LEU A 876 -3.78 46.17 -33.90
C LEU A 876 -4.74 45.12 -33.34
N TYR A 877 -4.24 44.06 -32.70
CA TYR A 877 -5.10 43.04 -32.07
C TYR A 877 -5.94 43.60 -30.93
N LEU A 878 -5.38 44.46 -30.07
CA LEU A 878 -6.11 45.12 -28.98
C LEU A 878 -7.20 46.06 -29.50
N THR A 879 -6.91 46.86 -30.55
CA THR A 879 -7.91 47.77 -31.14
C THR A 879 -9.02 47.03 -31.88
N LEU A 880 -8.71 45.93 -32.58
CA LEU A 880 -9.73 45.04 -33.17
C LEU A 880 -10.63 44.40 -32.11
N SER A 881 -10.06 43.94 -30.99
CA SER A 881 -10.83 43.38 -29.87
C SER A 881 -11.78 44.41 -29.24
N LEU A 882 -11.30 45.64 -29.03
CA LEU A 882 -12.11 46.73 -28.48
C LEU A 882 -13.22 47.17 -29.46
N LEU A 883 -12.96 47.18 -30.77
CA LEU A 883 -13.98 47.40 -31.81
C LEU A 883 -15.04 46.30 -31.80
N GLY A 884 -14.65 45.03 -31.67
CA GLY A 884 -15.59 43.91 -31.55
C GLY A 884 -16.53 44.04 -30.36
N LEU A 885 -15.98 44.40 -29.18
CA LEU A 885 -16.77 44.68 -27.97
C LEU A 885 -17.71 45.88 -28.14
N ALA A 886 -17.28 46.95 -28.81
CA ALA A 886 -18.13 48.11 -29.08
C ALA A 886 -19.30 47.77 -30.04
N VAL A 887 -19.05 46.97 -31.08
CA VAL A 887 -20.09 46.51 -32.01
C VAL A 887 -21.10 45.59 -31.31
N LEU A 888 -20.64 44.68 -30.44
CA LEU A 888 -21.52 43.85 -29.60
C LEU A 888 -22.38 44.70 -28.66
N GLY A 889 -21.78 45.67 -27.97
CA GLY A 889 -22.50 46.61 -27.09
C GLY A 889 -23.56 47.44 -27.82
N ALA A 890 -23.25 47.89 -29.05
CA ALA A 890 -24.20 48.59 -29.91
C ALA A 890 -25.36 47.66 -30.34
N GLY A 891 -25.06 46.42 -30.75
CA GLY A 891 -26.07 45.42 -31.12
C GLY A 891 -27.04 45.08 -29.98
N VAL A 892 -26.52 44.88 -28.77
CA VAL A 892 -27.33 44.68 -27.55
C VAL A 892 -28.19 45.90 -27.26
N SER A 893 -27.63 47.10 -27.39
CA SER A 893 -28.37 48.37 -27.16
C SER A 893 -29.52 48.57 -28.15
N VAL A 894 -29.31 48.26 -29.44
CA VAL A 894 -30.36 48.30 -30.48
C VAL A 894 -31.44 47.24 -30.22
N SER A 895 -31.06 46.02 -29.82
CA SER A 895 -32.01 44.97 -29.45
C SER A 895 -32.88 45.36 -28.24
N LEU A 896 -32.29 45.95 -27.21
CA LEU A 896 -33.00 46.49 -26.04
C LEU A 896 -33.91 47.68 -26.39
N TRP A 897 -33.52 48.51 -27.36
CA TRP A 897 -34.37 49.60 -27.84
C TRP A 897 -35.58 49.09 -28.64
N LEU A 898 -35.36 48.17 -29.58
CA LEU A 898 -36.42 47.54 -30.39
C LEU A 898 -37.43 46.78 -29.52
N THR A 899 -36.97 46.01 -28.53
CA THR A 899 -37.86 45.29 -27.59
C THR A 899 -38.61 46.21 -26.62
N LYS A 900 -38.15 47.44 -26.41
CA LYS A 900 -38.87 48.47 -25.64
C LYS A 900 -39.92 49.21 -26.49
N ALA A 901 -39.60 49.47 -27.76
CA ALA A 901 -40.49 50.10 -28.73
C ALA A 901 -41.68 49.20 -29.14
N THR A 902 -41.47 47.88 -29.26
CA THR A 902 -42.58 46.94 -29.52
C THR A 902 -43.54 46.82 -28.34
N LYS A 903 -43.04 46.90 -27.09
CA LYS A 903 -43.89 46.87 -25.89
C LYS A 903 -44.78 48.11 -25.75
N THR A 904 -44.33 49.30 -26.17
CA THR A 904 -45.18 50.51 -26.14
C THR A 904 -46.29 50.46 -27.19
N LYS A 905 -46.02 49.93 -28.39
CA LYS A 905 -47.07 49.72 -29.40
C LYS A 905 -48.09 48.62 -29.05
N ALA A 906 -47.76 47.71 -28.14
CA ALA A 906 -48.69 46.70 -27.65
C ALA A 906 -49.67 47.25 -26.59
N SER A 907 -49.32 48.33 -25.88
CA SER A 907 -50.16 48.89 -24.81
C SER A 907 -51.26 49.84 -25.29
N GLU A 908 -51.15 50.44 -26.47
CA GLU A 908 -52.15 51.40 -26.98
C GLU A 908 -53.35 50.70 -27.66
N ASN A 909 -53.14 49.55 -28.30
CA ASN A 909 -54.17 48.81 -29.05
C ASN A 909 -55.10 47.91 -28.19
N ILE A 910 -55.08 48.04 -26.86
CA ILE A 910 -55.88 47.20 -25.94
C ILE A 910 -57.02 47.99 -25.25
N VAL A 911 -57.04 49.32 -25.37
CA VAL A 911 -58.07 50.18 -24.74
C VAL A 911 -59.29 50.41 -25.65
N GLU A 912 -59.14 50.27 -26.97
CA GLU A 912 -60.19 50.60 -27.96
C GLU A 912 -60.97 49.38 -28.50
N LEU A 913 -61.02 48.29 -27.72
CA LEU A 913 -61.88 47.12 -28.00
C LEU A 913 -62.89 46.80 -26.88
N ILE A 914 -63.16 47.77 -25.99
CA ILE A 914 -64.25 47.71 -25.00
C ILE A 914 -65.00 49.06 -24.97
N MET A 915 -65.61 49.42 -26.11
CA MET A 915 -66.80 50.29 -26.20
C MET A 915 -67.57 50.01 -27.49
#